data_AF-A0A831U088-F1
#
_entry.id   AF-A0A831U088-F1
#
_cell.length_a   1.000
_cell.length_b   1.000
_cell.length_c   1.000
_cell.angle_alpha   90.00
_cell.angle_beta   90.00
_cell.angle_gamma   90.00
#
_symmetry.space_group_name_H-M   'P 1'
#
loop_
_entity.id
_entity.type
_entity.pdbx_description
1 polymer ?
#
loop_
_entity_poly.entity_id
_entity_poly.type
_entity_poly.pdbx_seq_one_letter_code
_entity_poly.pdbx_strand_id
1 'polypeptide(L)'
;MARGQRSARRAAVLGLGLWVAVWLAGCGRAPWSPPRPWEGATPAQIRAAIQHKNIGIAYLEGYYRAPGALTSDFAAARREFEALQRLQPQIGLGYANAALAWLKDPQIPLADRRSPAEQALQRAEPLLRTDPGFPLIQAEFHQTYGEMEARRRVLEEAARRFPHAPRVQYFLITAYEAETGADHRDAIVAATRRIREVQPENTWALVQLARGLAEQGDAAGARAELDRAVELLGPLSPQAREMLAQARAALDRGQPHAAAAALRGFWNLVRAESPRARRDFLVLAGIREDPSDLALRDFVPPPPPLPPDDPPVAVTFTDVTAAAGLTAVAADRRGGGVAVGDVDGDEMPDLDLGLTAGGAPAPVLNRGGGSFAPPTGARQGTPYLVDLKRDDFDERHADPYGGRRLDAYHLTAQGDRLHARDPQGRWIALPLPAPLARAVGGSVLFVDFDQEGDLDIVRLGGSGLPPIALWRNNSPTNVRQPKHRLTFTDVTGPLPQPPAPPVQAIFADFDGDFDPDLFVVLGSGRPWLLENLRQSRFREVGERWGLSPLASARAAAVLDANHDGRFDVAVIGASAGDSRLLVNEGGRFRAEPLGAGDLAGEDLVVLDFDLDGRSDLAIAGPVGVRLLRNTGSGWAEVAAPPAAALARLAVVDFDRDGDPDLVGVSPRGEVRLLRNDGGNRNGWIRARLLGRPFAAQIEKTTNSFAIGATVETYTDGRYQKVLVTGQEVLLGLGPYDRADVVRVTWTDGAPASWVGVGREQLLADEQVIRESCPFLYAWDGSRVVFVTDCNWLSPLGMEFARGVPIPHSQTRHYVRVAPESLKPLEDGRYLLIVTEELREVCYLDHAELIAVDHPAGVEVFLDERMRIVSEEIDPGMARSCPAACPYWSWCHGA
;
A
#
# COMPACT_ATOMS: atom_id res chain seq x y z
N MET A 1 -68.68 -26.02 -41.41
CA MET A 1 -68.50 -27.36 -42.01
C MET A 1 -67.03 -27.70 -41.89
N ALA A 2 -66.70 -28.90 -41.41
CA ALA A 2 -65.79 -29.70 -42.22
C ALA A 2 -66.66 -30.34 -43.32
N ARG A 3 -66.11 -30.50 -44.54
CA ARG A 3 -66.66 -31.17 -45.74
C ARG A 3 -67.29 -30.35 -46.91
N GLY A 4 -66.90 -30.78 -48.14
CA GLY A 4 -67.25 -30.31 -49.50
C GLY A 4 -66.35 -29.28 -50.25
N GLN A 5 -65.01 -29.35 -50.42
CA GLN A 5 -64.13 -30.47 -50.81
C GLN A 5 -62.75 -30.49 -50.05
N ARG A 6 -62.66 -30.96 -48.81
CA ARG A 6 -63.76 -31.22 -47.89
C ARG A 6 -63.81 -30.10 -46.80
N SER A 7 -64.47 -29.00 -47.20
CA SER A 7 -64.45 -27.57 -46.80
C SER A 7 -65.36 -27.03 -45.66
N ALA A 8 -65.28 -25.70 -45.49
CA ALA A 8 -66.39 -24.70 -45.55
C ALA A 8 -66.86 -23.99 -44.27
N ARG A 9 -66.91 -22.65 -44.37
CA ARG A 9 -67.62 -21.68 -43.50
C ARG A 9 -66.97 -21.52 -42.12
N ARG A 10 -66.40 -20.35 -41.79
CA ARG A 10 -66.97 -18.98 -41.57
C ARG A 10 -67.34 -18.77 -40.08
N ALA A 11 -67.25 -17.48 -39.68
CA ALA A 11 -67.60 -16.84 -38.40
C ALA A 11 -66.44 -16.80 -37.37
N ALA A 12 -66.01 -15.65 -36.80
CA ALA A 12 -66.70 -14.43 -36.32
C ALA A 12 -67.55 -14.70 -35.04
N VAL A 13 -67.65 -13.83 -34.01
CA VAL A 13 -67.10 -12.48 -33.72
C VAL A 13 -67.43 -12.14 -32.23
N LEU A 14 -66.64 -11.28 -31.55
CA LEU A 14 -66.95 -10.52 -30.29
C LEU A 14 -67.33 -11.25 -28.95
N GLY A 15 -67.14 -10.51 -27.83
CA GLY A 15 -67.61 -10.80 -26.43
C GLY A 15 -66.46 -11.12 -25.44
N LEU A 16 -66.05 -10.35 -24.42
CA LEU A 16 -66.63 -9.33 -23.50
C LEU A 16 -67.30 -9.94 -22.22
N GLY A 17 -66.80 -9.58 -21.02
CA GLY A 17 -67.30 -10.01 -19.67
C GLY A 17 -66.37 -11.04 -18.97
N LEU A 18 -65.63 -10.84 -17.86
CA LEU A 18 -65.69 -10.02 -16.62
C LEU A 18 -66.45 -10.67 -15.42
N TRP A 19 -65.70 -11.08 -14.37
CA TRP A 19 -66.11 -11.53 -13.00
C TRP A 19 -66.96 -12.84 -12.87
N VAL A 20 -67.01 -13.61 -11.75
CA VAL A 20 -66.43 -13.57 -10.37
C VAL A 20 -65.99 -15.00 -9.97
N ALA A 21 -64.89 -15.16 -9.21
CA ALA A 21 -64.74 -16.25 -8.23
C ALA A 21 -63.57 -15.99 -7.25
N VAL A 22 -63.83 -15.28 -6.14
CA VAL A 22 -62.95 -15.25 -4.97
C VAL A 22 -63.28 -16.47 -4.10
N TRP A 23 -62.30 -17.24 -3.61
CA TRP A 23 -62.41 -17.93 -2.31
C TRP A 23 -61.03 -18.29 -1.72
N LEU A 24 -60.69 -17.56 -0.65
CA LEU A 24 -59.88 -17.90 0.53
C LEU A 24 -58.48 -18.60 0.44
N ALA A 25 -57.47 -17.78 0.74
CA ALA A 25 -56.49 -17.99 1.82
C ALA A 25 -55.87 -19.39 2.04
N GLY A 26 -54.66 -19.58 1.48
CA GLY A 26 -53.64 -20.49 1.99
C GLY A 26 -52.28 -19.79 1.99
N CYS A 27 -51.47 -19.97 3.05
CA CYS A 27 -50.21 -19.25 3.24
C CYS A 27 -49.10 -19.68 2.26
N GLY A 28 -49.13 -19.14 1.04
CA GLY A 28 -47.98 -19.12 0.14
C GLY A 28 -47.22 -17.82 0.28
N ARG A 29 -45.99 -17.84 0.81
CA ARG A 29 -45.06 -16.71 0.64
C ARG A 29 -44.85 -16.53 -0.87
N ALA A 30 -45.21 -15.36 -1.40
CA ALA A 30 -44.80 -14.98 -2.75
C ALA A 30 -43.27 -15.12 -2.87
N PRO A 31 -42.73 -15.60 -4.00
CA PRO A 31 -41.28 -15.66 -4.18
C PRO A 31 -40.71 -14.25 -3.99
N TRP A 32 -39.76 -14.12 -3.08
CA TRP A 32 -39.10 -12.85 -2.82
C TRP A 32 -38.43 -12.38 -4.11
N SER A 33 -39.00 -11.34 -4.71
CA SER A 33 -38.36 -10.63 -5.82
C SER A 33 -37.32 -9.71 -5.18
N PRO A 34 -36.03 -9.79 -5.55
CA PRO A 34 -35.04 -8.88 -5.02
C PRO A 34 -35.47 -7.44 -5.36
N PRO A 35 -35.33 -6.48 -4.43
CA PRO A 35 -35.48 -5.07 -4.79
C PRO A 35 -34.46 -4.76 -5.89
N ARG A 36 -34.88 -3.95 -6.87
CA ARG A 36 -34.00 -3.46 -7.93
C ARG A 36 -33.50 -2.07 -7.50
N PRO A 37 -32.37 -1.94 -6.79
CA PRO A 37 -31.99 -0.66 -6.17
C PRO A 37 -31.68 0.46 -7.18
N TRP A 38 -31.47 0.11 -8.44
CA TRP A 38 -31.19 1.03 -9.54
C TRP A 38 -32.38 1.22 -10.49
N GLU A 39 -33.54 0.61 -10.22
CA GLU A 39 -34.73 0.75 -11.09
C GLU A 39 -35.33 2.16 -10.96
N GLY A 40 -35.32 2.89 -12.08
CA GLY A 40 -35.70 4.31 -12.11
C GLY A 40 -34.62 5.27 -11.60
N ALA A 41 -33.44 4.79 -11.23
CA ALA A 41 -32.31 5.65 -10.88
C ALA A 41 -31.72 6.31 -12.15
N THR A 42 -31.57 7.63 -12.12
CA THR A 42 -30.84 8.37 -13.17
C THR A 42 -29.32 8.21 -13.02
N PRO A 43 -28.52 8.39 -14.09
CA PRO A 43 -27.06 8.39 -14.01
C PRO A 43 -26.51 9.31 -12.91
N ALA A 44 -27.07 10.51 -12.75
CA ALA A 44 -26.70 11.44 -11.69
C ALA A 44 -26.97 10.89 -10.26
N GLN A 45 -28.08 10.17 -10.05
CA GLN A 45 -28.34 9.51 -8.77
C GLN A 45 -27.40 8.32 -8.51
N ILE A 46 -26.98 7.61 -9.56
CA ILE A 46 -26.00 6.54 -9.44
C ILE A 46 -24.63 7.10 -9.05
N ARG A 47 -24.19 8.20 -9.69
CA ARG A 47 -22.93 8.88 -9.36
C ARG A 47 -22.93 9.46 -7.95
N ALA A 48 -23.98 10.20 -7.56
CA ALA A 48 -24.13 10.68 -6.19
C ALA A 48 -24.17 9.55 -5.14
N ALA A 49 -24.71 8.37 -5.47
CA ALA A 49 -24.66 7.20 -4.59
C ALA A 49 -23.24 6.64 -4.44
N ILE A 50 -22.44 6.61 -5.51
CA ILE A 50 -21.02 6.22 -5.48
C ILE A 50 -20.19 7.24 -4.68
N GLN A 51 -20.41 8.54 -4.90
CA GLN A 51 -19.77 9.64 -4.17
C GLN A 51 -20.02 9.53 -2.66
N HIS A 52 -21.28 9.46 -2.20
CA HIS A 52 -21.60 9.32 -0.77
C HIS A 52 -21.01 8.03 -0.16
N LYS A 53 -20.95 6.93 -0.92
CA LYS A 53 -20.26 5.70 -0.47
C LYS A 53 -18.77 5.97 -0.22
N ASN A 54 -18.07 6.49 -1.23
CA ASN A 54 -16.61 6.69 -1.17
C ASN A 54 -16.22 7.66 -0.05
N ILE A 55 -16.91 8.79 0.05
CA ILE A 55 -16.68 9.80 1.09
C ILE A 55 -17.00 9.23 2.48
N GLY A 56 -18.12 8.53 2.64
CA GLY A 56 -18.50 7.92 3.92
C GLY A 56 -17.49 6.89 4.42
N ILE A 57 -16.88 6.11 3.50
CA ILE A 57 -15.82 5.14 3.83
C ILE A 57 -14.52 5.86 4.21
N ALA A 58 -14.13 6.91 3.50
CA ALA A 58 -12.93 7.71 3.83
C ALA A 58 -13.02 8.32 5.25
N TYR A 59 -14.20 8.82 5.64
CA TYR A 59 -14.44 9.33 7.00
C TYR A 59 -14.46 8.21 8.06
N LEU A 60 -15.03 7.04 7.73
CA LEU A 60 -15.10 5.89 8.63
C LEU A 60 -13.72 5.34 8.96
N GLU A 61 -12.86 5.19 7.95
CA GLU A 61 -11.53 4.60 8.10
C GLU A 61 -10.55 5.53 8.86
N GLY A 62 -10.80 6.84 8.91
CA GLY A 62 -10.07 7.76 9.80
C GLY A 62 -8.72 8.25 9.30
N TYR A 63 -8.58 8.24 7.98
CA TYR A 63 -7.43 8.78 7.28
C TYR A 63 -7.66 10.21 6.78
N TYR A 64 -8.82 10.81 7.08
CA TYR A 64 -9.15 12.19 6.73
C TYR A 64 -8.32 13.19 7.56
N ARG A 65 -7.48 14.00 6.90
CA ARG A 65 -6.79 15.10 7.56
C ARG A 65 -7.69 16.33 7.71
N ALA A 66 -8.16 16.55 8.94
CA ALA A 66 -8.39 17.91 9.42
C ALA A 66 -7.02 18.56 9.79
N PRO A 67 -6.90 19.90 9.82
CA PRO A 67 -5.64 20.55 10.19
C PRO A 67 -5.16 20.13 11.59
N GLY A 68 -4.10 19.29 11.62
CA GLY A 68 -3.43 18.86 12.85
C GLY A 68 -3.77 17.47 13.41
N ALA A 69 -4.64 16.65 12.78
CA ALA A 69 -4.89 15.28 13.26
C ALA A 69 -5.36 14.29 12.17
N LEU A 70 -4.94 13.03 12.32
CA LEU A 70 -5.49 11.85 11.64
C LEU A 70 -6.57 11.23 12.54
N THR A 71 -7.84 11.48 12.25
CA THR A 71 -8.97 10.94 13.05
C THR A 71 -10.15 10.53 12.16
N SER A 72 -10.85 9.46 12.55
CA SER A 72 -12.18 9.14 12.02
C SER A 72 -13.20 10.21 12.41
N ASP A 73 -13.89 10.76 11.41
CA ASP A 73 -15.11 11.52 11.63
C ASP A 73 -16.31 10.60 11.42
N PHE A 74 -16.60 9.78 12.43
CA PHE A 74 -17.75 8.88 12.44
C PHE A 74 -19.09 9.63 12.34
N ALA A 75 -19.14 10.93 12.70
CA ALA A 75 -20.31 11.75 12.49
C ALA A 75 -20.49 12.13 11.01
N ALA A 76 -19.41 12.47 10.30
CA ALA A 76 -19.44 12.67 8.84
C ALA A 76 -19.76 11.38 8.09
N ALA A 77 -19.11 10.27 8.43
CA ALA A 77 -19.40 8.96 7.85
C ALA A 77 -20.90 8.64 7.92
N ARG A 78 -21.52 8.84 9.09
CA ARG A 78 -22.99 8.67 9.27
C ARG A 78 -23.79 9.62 8.37
N ARG A 79 -23.46 10.91 8.29
CA ARG A 79 -24.16 11.88 7.43
C ARG A 79 -24.16 11.47 5.95
N GLU A 80 -23.02 10.97 5.45
CA GLU A 80 -22.87 10.49 4.07
C GLU A 80 -23.67 9.21 3.81
N PHE A 81 -23.57 8.23 4.72
CA PHE A 81 -24.34 7.00 4.59
C PHE A 81 -25.86 7.24 4.73
N GLU A 82 -26.30 8.18 5.56
CA GLU A 82 -27.69 8.64 5.61
C GLU A 82 -28.11 9.41 4.34
N ALA A 83 -27.21 10.14 3.69
CA ALA A 83 -27.48 10.78 2.40
C ALA A 83 -27.71 9.73 1.31
N LEU A 84 -26.88 8.68 1.26
CA LEU A 84 -27.09 7.50 0.43
C LEU A 84 -28.44 6.82 0.72
N GLN A 85 -28.80 6.63 2.00
CA GLN A 85 -30.11 6.07 2.39
C GLN A 85 -31.29 6.94 1.91
N ARG A 86 -31.16 8.27 1.92
CA ARG A 86 -32.20 9.19 1.40
C ARG A 86 -32.29 9.16 -0.13
N LEU A 87 -31.14 9.04 -0.80
CA LEU A 87 -31.03 9.04 -2.26
C LEU A 87 -31.51 7.73 -2.90
N GLN A 88 -31.15 6.59 -2.30
CA GLN A 88 -31.52 5.25 -2.74
C GLN A 88 -31.82 4.33 -1.53
N PRO A 89 -33.04 4.39 -0.95
CA PRO A 89 -33.41 3.62 0.24
C PRO A 89 -33.37 2.08 0.08
N GLN A 90 -33.20 1.59 -1.15
CA GLN A 90 -33.08 0.17 -1.46
C GLN A 90 -31.62 -0.33 -1.44
N ILE A 91 -30.63 0.57 -1.29
CA ILE A 91 -29.22 0.21 -1.15
C ILE A 91 -28.91 -0.09 0.31
N GLY A 92 -28.82 -1.38 0.64
CA GLY A 92 -28.61 -1.85 2.00
C GLY A 92 -27.27 -1.43 2.62
N LEU A 93 -26.23 -1.24 1.80
CA LEU A 93 -24.88 -0.85 2.23
C LEU A 93 -24.90 0.46 3.05
N GLY A 94 -25.72 1.43 2.65
CA GLY A 94 -25.83 2.70 3.38
C GLY A 94 -26.35 2.53 4.81
N TYR A 95 -27.12 1.49 5.10
CA TYR A 95 -27.54 1.17 6.47
C TYR A 95 -26.45 0.40 7.22
N ALA A 96 -25.80 -0.58 6.58
CA ALA A 96 -24.77 -1.40 7.19
C ALA A 96 -23.53 -0.59 7.61
N ASN A 97 -23.00 0.26 6.73
CA ASN A 97 -21.84 1.08 7.04
C ASN A 97 -22.17 2.21 8.05
N ALA A 98 -23.43 2.70 8.06
CA ALA A 98 -23.89 3.61 9.11
C ALA A 98 -23.90 2.92 10.49
N ALA A 99 -24.31 1.65 10.59
CA ALA A 99 -24.25 0.89 11.83
C ALA A 99 -22.82 0.74 12.34
N LEU A 100 -21.86 0.45 11.44
CA LEU A 100 -20.45 0.37 11.76
C LEU A 100 -19.88 1.71 12.26
N ALA A 101 -20.24 2.82 11.61
CA ALA A 101 -19.89 4.15 12.08
C ALA A 101 -20.47 4.49 13.47
N TRP A 102 -21.71 4.05 13.76
CA TRP A 102 -22.30 4.17 15.10
C TRP A 102 -21.56 3.35 16.16
N LEU A 103 -21.14 2.13 15.87
CA LEU A 103 -20.41 1.27 16.81
C LEU A 103 -19.05 1.87 17.19
N LYS A 104 -18.34 2.43 16.21
CA LYS A 104 -16.95 2.87 16.36
C LYS A 104 -16.79 4.27 16.95
N ASP A 105 -17.84 5.11 16.96
CA ASP A 105 -17.76 6.50 17.40
C ASP A 105 -17.41 6.68 18.89
N PRO A 106 -16.17 7.10 19.25
CA PRO A 106 -15.75 7.22 20.64
C PRO A 106 -16.42 8.39 21.37
N GLN A 107 -16.99 9.36 20.65
CA GLN A 107 -17.61 10.55 21.24
C GLN A 107 -18.99 10.24 21.87
N ILE A 108 -19.56 9.08 21.55
CA ILE A 108 -20.87 8.63 22.03
C ILE A 108 -20.66 7.53 23.07
N PRO A 109 -21.31 7.55 24.24
CA PRO A 109 -21.24 6.46 25.22
C PRO A 109 -21.68 5.13 24.59
N LEU A 110 -20.97 4.03 24.91
CA LEU A 110 -21.19 2.71 24.29
C LEU A 110 -22.66 2.26 24.35
N ALA A 111 -23.37 2.54 25.45
CA ALA A 111 -24.79 2.21 25.60
C ALA A 111 -25.69 2.94 24.57
N ASP A 112 -25.39 4.21 24.28
CA ASP A 112 -26.20 5.07 23.41
C ASP A 112 -25.99 4.74 21.92
N ARG A 113 -24.85 4.11 21.57
CA ARG A 113 -24.57 3.61 20.21
C ARG A 113 -25.47 2.44 19.81
N ARG A 114 -26.00 1.67 20.78
CA ARG A 114 -26.64 0.38 20.53
C ARG A 114 -27.91 0.49 19.68
N SER A 115 -28.90 1.25 20.17
CA SER A 115 -30.20 1.37 19.50
C SER A 115 -30.11 1.87 18.06
N PRO A 116 -29.34 2.92 17.70
CA PRO A 116 -29.24 3.34 16.30
C PRO A 116 -28.47 2.35 15.42
N ALA A 117 -27.41 1.71 15.92
CA ALA A 117 -26.70 0.66 15.18
C ALA A 117 -27.62 -0.54 14.90
N GLU A 118 -28.36 -1.01 15.91
CA GLU A 118 -29.30 -2.13 15.78
C GLU A 118 -30.44 -1.82 14.78
N GLN A 119 -31.02 -0.62 14.84
CA GLN A 119 -32.04 -0.18 13.89
C GLN A 119 -31.52 -0.13 12.45
N ALA A 120 -30.28 0.33 12.25
CA ALA A 120 -29.65 0.35 10.94
C ALA A 120 -29.41 -1.09 10.40
N LEU A 121 -28.91 -2.01 11.23
CA LEU A 121 -28.76 -3.43 10.86
C LEU A 121 -30.11 -4.08 10.50
N GLN A 122 -31.17 -3.81 11.25
CA GLN A 122 -32.53 -4.31 10.96
C GLN A 122 -33.08 -3.80 9.61
N ARG A 123 -32.68 -2.58 9.18
CA ARG A 123 -33.01 -2.03 7.85
C ARG A 123 -32.16 -2.62 6.73
N ALA A 124 -30.89 -2.89 7.01
CA ALA A 124 -29.94 -3.47 6.06
C ALA A 124 -30.27 -4.94 5.72
N GLU A 125 -30.62 -5.75 6.72
CA GLU A 125 -30.89 -7.19 6.61
C GLU A 125 -31.73 -7.61 5.38
N PRO A 126 -32.94 -7.06 5.13
CA PRO A 126 -33.75 -7.50 3.99
C PRO A 126 -33.17 -7.14 2.61
N LEU A 127 -32.23 -6.19 2.56
CA LEU A 127 -31.59 -5.65 1.35
C LEU A 127 -30.26 -6.36 1.06
N LEU A 128 -29.45 -6.62 2.09
CA LEU A 128 -28.13 -7.27 2.00
C LEU A 128 -28.18 -8.80 2.17
N ARG A 129 -29.35 -9.40 1.98
CA ARG A 129 -29.55 -10.85 2.04
C ARG A 129 -28.60 -11.67 1.15
N THR A 130 -28.04 -11.11 0.09
CA THR A 130 -27.09 -11.82 -0.79
C THR A 130 -25.63 -11.41 -0.58
N ASP A 131 -25.36 -10.52 0.38
CA ASP A 131 -24.03 -9.99 0.69
C ASP A 131 -23.38 -10.82 1.82
N PRO A 132 -22.19 -11.40 1.61
CA PRO A 132 -21.49 -12.19 2.63
C PRO A 132 -20.72 -11.34 3.65
N GLY A 133 -20.48 -10.06 3.39
CA GLY A 133 -19.82 -9.13 4.31
C GLY A 133 -20.77 -8.60 5.39
N PHE A 134 -22.06 -8.41 5.06
CA PHE A 134 -23.04 -7.87 6.01
C PHE A 134 -23.13 -8.63 7.35
N PRO A 135 -23.14 -9.98 7.40
CA PRO A 135 -23.12 -10.71 8.66
C PRO A 135 -21.86 -10.51 9.51
N LEU A 136 -20.76 -10.04 8.93
CA LEU A 136 -19.55 -9.70 9.69
C LEU A 136 -19.77 -8.42 10.51
N ILE A 137 -20.51 -7.43 9.98
CA ILE A 137 -20.89 -6.22 10.72
C ILE A 137 -21.90 -6.57 11.84
N GLN A 138 -22.81 -7.52 11.60
CA GLN A 138 -23.68 -8.06 12.66
C GLN A 138 -22.88 -8.80 13.74
N ALA A 139 -21.87 -9.59 13.36
CA ALA A 139 -20.97 -10.25 14.30
C ALA A 139 -20.15 -9.23 15.12
N GLU A 140 -19.70 -8.14 14.50
CA GLU A 140 -19.01 -7.04 15.17
C GLU A 140 -19.90 -6.28 16.16
N PHE A 141 -21.17 -6.03 15.81
CA PHE A 141 -22.15 -5.48 16.75
C PHE A 141 -22.21 -6.34 18.02
N HIS A 142 -22.36 -7.66 17.87
CA HIS A 142 -22.40 -8.57 19.01
C HIS A 142 -21.05 -8.63 19.75
N GLN A 143 -19.91 -8.54 19.05
CA GLN A 143 -18.58 -8.49 19.65
C GLN A 143 -18.43 -7.24 20.53
N THR A 144 -18.79 -6.06 20.01
CA THR A 144 -18.76 -4.77 20.69
C THR A 144 -19.58 -4.76 21.99
N TYR A 145 -20.69 -5.51 22.06
CA TYR A 145 -21.53 -5.63 23.27
C TYR A 145 -21.26 -6.86 24.14
N GLY A 146 -20.20 -7.64 23.87
CA GLY A 146 -19.85 -8.83 24.67
C GLY A 146 -20.75 -10.06 24.41
N GLU A 147 -21.59 -10.03 23.38
CA GLU A 147 -22.63 -11.03 23.11
C GLU A 147 -22.09 -12.22 22.30
N MET A 148 -21.08 -12.92 22.81
CA MET A 148 -20.32 -13.96 22.08
C MET A 148 -21.20 -15.07 21.50
N GLU A 149 -22.24 -15.51 22.22
CA GLU A 149 -23.17 -16.53 21.73
C GLU A 149 -24.01 -16.03 20.54
N ALA A 150 -24.38 -14.74 20.51
CA ALA A 150 -25.09 -14.12 19.39
C ALA A 150 -24.15 -13.92 18.19
N ARG A 151 -22.91 -13.45 18.43
CA ARG A 151 -21.84 -13.38 17.43
C ARG A 151 -21.65 -14.73 16.73
N ARG A 152 -21.52 -15.82 17.49
CA ARG A 152 -21.37 -17.18 16.94
C ARG A 152 -22.61 -17.60 16.14
N ARG A 153 -23.83 -17.41 16.65
CA ARG A 153 -25.07 -17.77 15.93
C ARG A 153 -25.19 -17.08 14.57
N VAL A 154 -24.89 -15.78 14.51
CA VAL A 154 -24.87 -15.00 13.25
C VAL A 154 -23.86 -15.57 12.26
N LEU A 155 -22.63 -15.84 12.71
CA LEU A 155 -21.57 -16.38 11.86
C LEU A 155 -21.85 -17.82 11.40
N GLU A 156 -22.49 -18.65 12.23
CA GLU A 156 -22.95 -19.98 11.84
C GLU A 156 -24.04 -19.94 10.76
N GLU A 157 -25.00 -19.00 10.86
CA GLU A 157 -26.03 -18.80 9.83
C GLU A 157 -25.42 -18.27 8.53
N ALA A 158 -24.54 -17.28 8.63
CA ALA A 158 -23.78 -16.76 7.50
C ALA A 158 -22.95 -17.86 6.82
N ALA A 159 -22.29 -18.73 7.59
CA ALA A 159 -21.49 -19.83 7.04
C ALA A 159 -22.33 -20.94 6.39
N ARG A 160 -23.58 -21.16 6.83
CA ARG A 160 -24.55 -22.05 6.15
C ARG A 160 -25.04 -21.44 4.83
N ARG A 161 -25.20 -20.12 4.79
CA ARG A 161 -25.72 -19.37 3.64
C ARG A 161 -24.67 -19.09 2.56
N PHE A 162 -23.46 -18.79 3.00
CA PHE A 162 -22.30 -18.43 2.20
C PHE A 162 -21.13 -19.40 2.50
N PRO A 163 -21.28 -20.71 2.21
CA PRO A 163 -20.24 -21.70 2.52
C PRO A 163 -18.90 -21.35 1.87
N HIS A 164 -18.92 -20.73 0.69
CA HIS A 164 -17.75 -20.33 -0.08
C HIS A 164 -17.30 -18.87 0.14
N ALA A 165 -17.74 -18.19 1.20
CA ALA A 165 -17.23 -16.87 1.57
C ALA A 165 -16.10 -16.99 2.60
N PRO A 166 -14.81 -16.83 2.21
CA PRO A 166 -13.69 -17.20 3.08
C PRO A 166 -13.59 -16.32 4.34
N ARG A 167 -13.89 -15.01 4.25
CA ARG A 167 -13.95 -14.12 5.43
C ARG A 167 -15.01 -14.59 6.44
N VAL A 168 -16.18 -15.06 6.00
CA VAL A 168 -17.25 -15.58 6.88
C VAL A 168 -16.77 -16.80 7.65
N GLN A 169 -16.09 -17.74 6.97
CA GLN A 169 -15.54 -18.92 7.61
C GLN A 169 -14.40 -18.55 8.59
N TYR A 170 -13.55 -17.57 8.24
CA TYR A 170 -12.48 -17.07 9.12
C TYR A 170 -13.06 -16.46 10.41
N PHE A 171 -14.02 -15.53 10.30
CA PHE A 171 -14.64 -14.92 11.47
C PHE A 171 -15.39 -15.96 12.32
N LEU A 172 -16.03 -16.97 11.71
CA LEU A 172 -16.61 -18.10 12.44
C LEU A 172 -15.55 -18.91 13.23
N ILE A 173 -14.38 -19.16 12.64
CA ILE A 173 -13.25 -19.80 13.35
C ILE A 173 -12.82 -18.96 14.55
N THR A 174 -12.69 -17.64 14.42
CA THR A 174 -12.40 -16.77 15.58
C THR A 174 -13.48 -16.84 16.67
N ALA A 175 -14.75 -17.07 16.30
CA ALA A 175 -15.83 -17.22 17.27
C ALA A 175 -15.71 -18.51 18.07
N TYR A 176 -15.36 -19.61 17.41
CA TYR A 176 -15.10 -20.89 18.06
C TYR A 176 -13.83 -20.87 18.92
N GLU A 177 -12.75 -20.20 18.46
CA GLU A 177 -11.50 -20.08 19.25
C GLU A 177 -11.63 -19.19 20.48
N ALA A 178 -12.60 -18.26 20.50
CA ALA A 178 -12.86 -17.37 21.64
C ALA A 178 -13.79 -17.97 22.72
N GLU A 179 -14.53 -19.05 22.44
CA GLU A 179 -15.48 -19.65 23.38
C GLU A 179 -14.77 -20.65 24.31
N THR A 180 -14.60 -20.29 25.59
CA THR A 180 -13.93 -21.14 26.58
C THR A 180 -14.82 -22.29 27.05
N GLY A 181 -14.22 -23.48 27.21
CA GLY A 181 -14.91 -24.67 27.74
C GLY A 181 -15.80 -25.45 26.76
N ALA A 182 -15.98 -24.96 25.52
CA ALA A 182 -16.66 -25.68 24.45
C ALA A 182 -15.65 -26.37 23.50
N ASP A 183 -16.00 -27.56 23.00
CA ASP A 183 -15.15 -28.31 22.06
C ASP A 183 -15.63 -28.14 20.61
N HIS A 184 -14.99 -27.22 19.90
CA HIS A 184 -15.35 -26.83 18.53
C HIS A 184 -14.40 -27.36 17.44
N ARG A 185 -13.50 -28.30 17.77
CA ARG A 185 -12.42 -28.74 16.84
C ARG A 185 -12.94 -29.15 15.46
N ASP A 186 -14.00 -29.97 15.42
CA ASP A 186 -14.60 -30.43 14.17
C ASP A 186 -15.21 -29.30 13.35
N ALA A 187 -15.80 -28.29 14.01
CA ALA A 187 -16.39 -27.14 13.36
C ALA A 187 -15.32 -26.19 12.79
N ILE A 188 -14.21 -25.99 13.50
CA ILE A 188 -13.04 -25.26 13.03
C ILE A 188 -12.44 -25.94 11.79
N VAL A 189 -12.23 -27.27 11.83
CA VAL A 189 -11.73 -28.03 10.67
C VAL A 189 -12.69 -27.92 9.47
N ALA A 190 -14.00 -28.04 9.69
CA ALA A 190 -15.00 -27.92 8.62
C ALA A 190 -15.04 -26.51 8.00
N ALA A 191 -14.96 -25.45 8.80
CA ALA A 191 -14.88 -24.07 8.31
C ALA A 191 -13.57 -23.81 7.56
N THR A 192 -12.44 -24.32 8.07
CA THR A 192 -11.13 -24.15 7.42
C THR A 192 -11.07 -24.87 6.07
N ARG A 193 -11.68 -26.06 5.94
CA ARG A 193 -11.82 -26.77 4.67
C ARG A 193 -12.58 -25.97 3.61
N ARG A 194 -13.60 -25.20 3.98
CA ARG A 194 -14.32 -24.33 3.02
C ARG A 194 -13.47 -23.16 2.53
N ILE A 195 -12.60 -22.60 3.38
CA ILE A 195 -11.60 -21.62 2.94
C ILE A 195 -10.61 -22.28 1.98
N ARG A 196 -10.15 -23.50 2.30
CA ARG A 196 -9.27 -24.33 1.46
C ARG A 196 -9.89 -24.66 0.10
N GLU A 197 -11.20 -24.90 0.02
CA GLU A 197 -11.93 -25.15 -1.24
C GLU A 197 -11.91 -23.94 -2.20
N VAL A 198 -12.06 -22.73 -1.65
CA VAL A 198 -12.14 -21.47 -2.43
C VAL A 198 -10.76 -20.87 -2.69
N GLN A 199 -9.86 -21.04 -1.73
CA GLN A 199 -8.48 -20.56 -1.78
C GLN A 199 -7.52 -21.75 -1.56
N PRO A 200 -7.37 -22.65 -2.56
CA PRO A 200 -6.59 -23.88 -2.48
C PRO A 200 -5.07 -23.68 -2.41
N GLU A 201 -4.60 -22.45 -2.18
CA GLU A 201 -3.22 -22.14 -1.81
C GLU A 201 -3.08 -21.09 -0.69
N ASN A 202 -4.16 -20.77 0.04
CA ASN A 202 -4.07 -19.86 1.19
C ASN A 202 -3.25 -20.53 2.31
N THR A 203 -2.11 -19.93 2.66
CA THR A 203 -1.15 -20.47 3.63
C THR A 203 -1.67 -20.44 5.08
N TRP A 204 -2.48 -19.46 5.47
CA TRP A 204 -3.18 -19.48 6.77
C TRP A 204 -4.11 -20.69 6.86
N ALA A 205 -4.96 -20.90 5.84
CA ALA A 205 -5.92 -22.00 5.82
C ALA A 205 -5.23 -23.37 5.83
N LEU A 206 -4.07 -23.50 5.17
CA LEU A 206 -3.23 -24.70 5.20
C LEU A 206 -2.69 -25.00 6.61
N VAL A 207 -2.04 -24.03 7.26
CA VAL A 207 -1.45 -24.24 8.60
C VAL A 207 -2.54 -24.42 9.66
N GLN A 208 -3.65 -23.69 9.55
CA GLN A 208 -4.83 -23.85 10.41
C GLN A 208 -5.46 -25.24 10.24
N LEU A 209 -5.57 -25.75 9.01
CA LEU A 209 -6.12 -27.09 8.76
C LEU A 209 -5.18 -28.17 9.26
N ALA A 210 -3.86 -28.03 9.05
CA ALA A 210 -2.86 -28.91 9.64
C ALA A 210 -2.96 -28.96 11.17
N ARG A 211 -3.19 -27.81 11.82
CA ARG A 211 -3.39 -27.71 13.27
C ARG A 211 -4.63 -28.48 13.72
N GLY A 212 -5.78 -28.23 13.09
CA GLY A 212 -7.04 -28.90 13.44
C GLY A 212 -7.01 -30.42 13.20
N LEU A 213 -6.40 -30.88 12.11
CA LEU A 213 -6.21 -32.31 11.82
C LEU A 213 -5.29 -32.97 12.86
N ALA A 214 -4.23 -32.28 13.29
CA ALA A 214 -3.36 -32.77 14.35
C ALA A 214 -4.13 -32.94 15.67
N GLU A 215 -4.99 -32.00 16.04
CA GLU A 215 -5.84 -32.08 17.25
C GLU A 215 -6.93 -33.17 17.14
N GLN A 216 -7.37 -33.52 15.92
CA GLN A 216 -8.24 -34.68 15.65
C GLN A 216 -7.49 -36.02 15.63
N GLY A 217 -6.15 -36.03 15.69
CA GLY A 217 -5.32 -37.22 15.60
C GLY A 217 -5.01 -37.70 14.17
N ASP A 218 -5.44 -36.97 13.13
CA ASP A 218 -5.07 -37.24 11.74
C ASP A 218 -3.67 -36.65 11.41
N ALA A 219 -2.64 -37.33 11.92
CA ALA A 219 -1.26 -36.92 11.69
C ALA A 219 -0.83 -36.98 10.21
N ALA A 220 -1.48 -37.83 9.40
CA ALA A 220 -1.18 -37.98 7.98
C ALA A 220 -1.74 -36.80 7.16
N GLY A 221 -3.01 -36.46 7.36
CA GLY A 221 -3.64 -35.27 6.78
C GLY A 221 -2.95 -33.99 7.26
N ALA A 222 -2.63 -33.89 8.56
CA ALA A 222 -1.90 -32.75 9.10
C ALA A 222 -0.54 -32.53 8.43
N ARG A 223 0.23 -33.61 8.16
CA ARG A 223 1.49 -33.52 7.43
C ARG A 223 1.29 -33.08 5.98
N ALA A 224 0.27 -33.60 5.29
CA ALA A 224 0.01 -33.25 3.88
C ALA A 224 -0.30 -31.75 3.67
N GLU A 225 -1.17 -31.17 4.51
CA GLU A 225 -1.47 -29.74 4.44
C GLU A 225 -0.25 -28.89 4.88
N LEU A 226 0.50 -29.32 5.90
CA LEU A 226 1.73 -28.64 6.33
C LEU A 226 2.83 -28.67 5.26
N ASP A 227 3.02 -29.79 4.57
CA ASP A 227 3.98 -29.90 3.47
C ASP A 227 3.61 -28.95 2.32
N ARG A 228 2.32 -28.86 1.95
CA ARG A 228 1.86 -27.88 0.95
C ARG A 228 2.00 -26.43 1.44
N ALA A 229 1.81 -26.15 2.73
CA ALA A 229 2.08 -24.82 3.29
C ALA A 229 3.54 -24.41 3.10
N VAL A 230 4.47 -25.29 3.48
CA VAL A 230 5.92 -25.03 3.42
C VAL A 230 6.39 -24.86 1.96
N GLU A 231 5.85 -25.65 1.03
CA GLU A 231 6.11 -25.49 -0.41
C GLU A 231 5.73 -24.08 -0.91
N LEU A 232 4.57 -23.59 -0.50
CA LEU A 232 4.01 -22.30 -0.94
C LEU A 232 4.64 -21.09 -0.25
N LEU A 233 5.09 -21.24 0.99
CA LEU A 233 5.80 -20.22 1.78
C LEU A 233 7.24 -20.00 1.29
N GLY A 234 7.86 -21.02 0.69
CA GLY A 234 9.23 -20.96 0.17
C GLY A 234 10.30 -21.05 1.27
N PRO A 235 11.46 -20.36 1.13
CA PRO A 235 12.53 -20.40 2.13
C PRO A 235 12.09 -19.87 3.50
N LEU A 236 12.38 -20.64 4.55
CA LEU A 236 11.99 -20.35 5.93
C LEU A 236 13.20 -19.90 6.78
N SER A 237 12.96 -19.04 7.77
CA SER A 237 13.96 -18.63 8.78
C SER A 237 14.47 -19.81 9.62
N PRO A 238 15.61 -19.69 10.32
CA PRO A 238 16.05 -20.70 11.29
C PRO A 238 14.98 -21.03 12.34
N GLN A 239 14.30 -20.01 12.88
CA GLN A 239 13.26 -20.11 13.90
C GLN A 239 12.00 -20.81 13.36
N ALA A 240 11.52 -20.41 12.18
CA ALA A 240 10.38 -21.08 11.54
C ALA A 240 10.70 -22.54 11.19
N ARG A 241 11.94 -22.86 10.78
CA ARG A 241 12.38 -24.25 10.58
C ARG A 241 12.43 -25.05 11.88
N GLU A 242 12.78 -24.43 13.00
CA GLU A 242 12.74 -25.09 14.30
C GLU A 242 11.31 -25.43 14.72
N MET A 243 10.39 -24.45 14.67
CA MET A 243 8.96 -24.69 14.95
C MET A 243 8.37 -25.77 14.04
N LEU A 244 8.72 -25.75 12.74
CA LEU A 244 8.34 -26.78 11.78
C LEU A 244 8.89 -28.17 12.16
N ALA A 245 10.14 -28.25 12.62
CA ALA A 245 10.74 -29.50 13.07
C ALA A 245 10.08 -30.03 14.36
N GLN A 246 9.78 -29.14 15.31
CA GLN A 246 9.04 -29.47 16.53
C GLN A 246 7.62 -29.99 16.21
N ALA A 247 6.91 -29.33 15.29
CA ALA A 247 5.59 -29.76 14.81
C ALA A 247 5.64 -31.16 14.15
N ARG A 248 6.57 -31.38 13.22
CA ARG A 248 6.77 -32.69 12.56
C ARG A 248 7.08 -33.79 13.58
N ALA A 249 7.98 -33.53 14.53
CA ALA A 249 8.35 -34.50 15.56
C ALA A 249 7.21 -34.81 16.55
N ALA A 250 6.35 -33.84 16.84
CA ALA A 250 5.15 -34.06 17.67
C ALA A 250 4.09 -34.88 16.90
N LEU A 251 3.90 -34.64 15.60
CA LEU A 251 3.06 -35.48 14.74
C LEU A 251 3.57 -36.93 14.69
N ASP A 252 4.87 -37.12 14.45
CA ASP A 252 5.50 -38.45 14.38
C ASP A 252 5.41 -39.23 15.71
N ARG A 253 5.33 -38.52 16.86
CA ARG A 253 5.13 -39.10 18.19
C ARG A 253 3.66 -39.24 18.62
N GLY A 254 2.69 -38.85 17.78
CA GLY A 254 1.27 -38.87 18.13
C GLY A 254 0.92 -37.94 19.30
N GLN A 255 1.53 -36.76 19.36
CA GLN A 255 1.36 -35.76 20.44
C GLN A 255 0.51 -34.57 19.95
N PRO A 256 -0.83 -34.68 19.91
CA PRO A 256 -1.71 -33.73 19.21
C PRO A 256 -1.58 -32.29 19.72
N HIS A 257 -1.62 -32.09 21.03
CA HIS A 257 -1.50 -30.74 21.63
C HIS A 257 -0.11 -30.11 21.41
N ALA A 258 0.96 -30.91 21.43
CA ALA A 258 2.32 -30.41 21.16
C ALA A 258 2.48 -30.03 19.68
N ALA A 259 1.92 -30.81 18.76
CA ALA A 259 1.89 -30.49 17.34
C ALA A 259 1.08 -29.21 17.08
N ALA A 260 -0.09 -29.07 17.70
CA ALA A 260 -0.94 -27.89 17.57
C ALA A 260 -0.28 -26.60 18.10
N ALA A 261 0.40 -26.69 19.25
CA ALA A 261 1.17 -25.58 19.82
C ALA A 261 2.34 -25.17 18.92
N ALA A 262 3.13 -26.12 18.43
CA ALA A 262 4.24 -25.85 17.52
C ALA A 262 3.77 -25.29 16.17
N LEU A 263 2.61 -25.73 15.66
CA LEU A 263 2.00 -25.17 14.45
C LEU A 263 1.49 -23.74 14.63
N ARG A 264 0.99 -23.39 15.83
CA ARG A 264 0.63 -22.00 16.18
C ARG A 264 1.88 -21.11 16.24
N GLY A 265 2.96 -21.59 16.88
CA GLY A 265 4.26 -20.89 16.91
C GLY A 265 4.86 -20.72 15.52
N PHE A 266 4.81 -21.75 14.68
CA PHE A 266 5.20 -21.70 13.27
C PHE A 266 4.41 -20.63 12.50
N TRP A 267 3.08 -20.62 12.63
CA TRP A 267 2.23 -19.63 11.98
C TRP A 267 2.59 -18.19 12.38
N ASN A 268 2.76 -17.93 13.68
CA ASN A 268 3.06 -16.59 14.20
C ASN A 268 4.35 -16.01 13.60
N LEU A 269 5.39 -16.85 13.45
CA LEU A 269 6.64 -16.46 12.78
C LEU A 269 6.43 -16.20 11.28
N VAL A 270 5.86 -17.16 10.54
CA VAL A 270 5.76 -17.01 9.08
C VAL A 270 4.79 -15.90 8.66
N ARG A 271 3.76 -15.59 9.46
CA ARG A 271 2.87 -14.43 9.23
C ARG A 271 3.63 -13.10 9.22
N ALA A 272 4.64 -12.97 10.08
CA ALA A 272 5.47 -11.76 10.16
C ALA A 272 6.55 -11.76 9.06
N GLU A 273 7.19 -12.91 8.82
CA GLU A 273 8.38 -13.06 7.97
C GLU A 273 8.07 -13.29 6.47
N SER A 274 6.86 -13.69 6.09
CA SER A 274 6.51 -14.07 4.71
C SER A 274 5.42 -13.18 4.12
N PRO A 275 5.72 -12.37 3.08
CA PRO A 275 4.75 -11.59 2.31
C PRO A 275 3.49 -12.38 1.95
N ARG A 276 3.66 -13.55 1.33
CA ARG A 276 2.56 -14.47 1.03
C ARG A 276 1.71 -14.81 2.26
N ALA A 277 2.32 -15.15 3.40
CA ALA A 277 1.56 -15.50 4.60
C ALA A 277 0.79 -14.30 5.15
N ARG A 278 1.41 -13.12 5.13
CA ARG A 278 0.79 -11.86 5.51
C ARG A 278 -0.40 -11.56 4.60
N ARG A 279 -0.21 -11.50 3.29
CA ARG A 279 -1.28 -11.25 2.30
C ARG A 279 -2.41 -12.28 2.39
N ASP A 280 -2.09 -13.58 2.39
CA ASP A 280 -3.08 -14.66 2.48
C ASP A 280 -3.91 -14.56 3.79
N PHE A 281 -3.35 -14.00 4.86
CA PHE A 281 -4.03 -13.71 6.12
C PHE A 281 -4.83 -12.40 6.10
N LEU A 282 -4.28 -11.29 5.61
CA LEU A 282 -4.94 -9.98 5.54
C LEU A 282 -6.19 -10.02 4.63
N VAL A 283 -6.18 -10.85 3.57
CA VAL A 283 -7.37 -11.14 2.73
C VAL A 283 -8.54 -11.74 3.55
N LEU A 284 -8.25 -12.41 4.66
CA LEU A 284 -9.25 -12.97 5.58
C LEU A 284 -9.60 -11.98 6.70
N ALA A 285 -8.58 -11.48 7.41
CA ALA A 285 -8.72 -10.67 8.62
C ALA A 285 -9.14 -9.21 8.36
N GLY A 286 -8.67 -8.60 7.26
CA GLY A 286 -8.61 -7.15 7.07
C GLY A 286 -7.16 -6.65 7.16
N ILE A 287 -6.88 -5.52 6.51
CA ILE A 287 -5.54 -4.91 6.42
C ILE A 287 -5.07 -4.37 7.77
N ARG A 288 -6.00 -3.85 8.57
CA ARG A 288 -5.75 -3.15 9.83
C ARG A 288 -6.00 -4.00 11.07
N GLU A 289 -6.55 -5.19 10.87
CA GLU A 289 -7.24 -6.00 11.89
C GLU A 289 -8.31 -5.20 12.69
N ASP A 290 -8.77 -4.06 12.15
CA ASP A 290 -9.77 -3.16 12.75
C ASP A 290 -11.15 -3.32 12.10
N PRO A 291 -12.25 -3.33 12.88
CA PRO A 291 -13.60 -3.44 12.35
C PRO A 291 -14.03 -2.45 11.24
N SER A 292 -13.35 -1.31 11.02
CA SER A 292 -13.58 -0.47 9.84
C SER A 292 -13.31 -1.21 8.51
N ASP A 293 -12.47 -2.25 8.50
CA ASP A 293 -12.26 -3.14 7.34
C ASP A 293 -13.48 -4.01 6.98
N LEU A 294 -14.49 -4.04 7.85
CA LEU A 294 -15.78 -4.66 7.58
C LEU A 294 -16.71 -3.75 6.76
N ALA A 295 -16.33 -2.50 6.50
CA ALA A 295 -17.10 -1.61 5.63
C ALA A 295 -17.33 -2.24 4.26
N LEU A 296 -18.59 -2.32 3.85
CA LEU A 296 -18.97 -2.83 2.55
C LEU A 296 -18.58 -1.79 1.50
N ARG A 297 -17.79 -2.22 0.52
CA ARG A 297 -17.21 -1.37 -0.53
C ARG A 297 -17.95 -1.53 -1.87
N ASP A 298 -18.65 -2.64 -2.06
CA ASP A 298 -19.37 -2.96 -3.30
C ASP A 298 -20.88 -2.82 -3.13
N PHE A 299 -21.55 -2.34 -4.18
CA PHE A 299 -23.01 -2.33 -4.23
C PHE A 299 -23.52 -3.72 -4.61
N VAL A 300 -24.57 -4.19 -3.93
CA VAL A 300 -25.23 -5.47 -4.22
C VAL A 300 -26.71 -5.23 -4.54
N PRO A 301 -27.16 -5.43 -5.80
CA PRO A 301 -26.36 -5.58 -7.03
C PRO A 301 -25.52 -4.34 -7.40
N PRO A 302 -24.47 -4.50 -8.22
CA PRO A 302 -23.62 -3.40 -8.68
C PRO A 302 -24.41 -2.35 -9.46
N PRO A 303 -23.94 -1.08 -9.52
CA PRO A 303 -24.55 -0.07 -10.36
C PRO A 303 -24.51 -0.49 -11.84
N PRO A 304 -25.48 -0.06 -12.67
CA PRO A 304 -25.37 -0.23 -14.11
C PRO A 304 -24.16 0.57 -14.63
N PRO A 305 -23.50 0.12 -15.71
CA PRO A 305 -22.42 0.87 -16.33
C PRO A 305 -22.88 2.29 -16.67
N LEU A 306 -22.16 3.29 -16.17
CA LEU A 306 -22.37 4.67 -16.55
C LEU A 306 -21.77 4.89 -17.95
N PRO A 307 -22.43 5.66 -18.83
CA PRO A 307 -21.80 6.06 -20.08
C PRO A 307 -20.52 6.88 -19.78
N PRO A 308 -19.50 6.83 -20.66
CA PRO A 308 -18.56 7.94 -20.76
C PRO A 308 -19.37 9.15 -21.26
N ASP A 309 -19.80 10.01 -20.33
CA ASP A 309 -20.72 11.11 -20.63
C ASP A 309 -20.07 12.23 -21.49
N ASP A 310 -18.74 12.26 -21.55
CA ASP A 310 -17.98 13.36 -22.14
C ASP A 310 -17.30 12.96 -23.46
N PRO A 311 -17.37 13.80 -24.51
CA PRO A 311 -16.50 13.65 -25.67
C PRO A 311 -15.05 13.90 -25.26
N PRO A 312 -14.06 13.20 -25.85
CA PRO A 312 -12.65 13.41 -25.55
C PRO A 312 -12.25 14.86 -25.83
N VAL A 313 -11.43 15.45 -24.95
CA VAL A 313 -10.92 16.80 -25.19
C VAL A 313 -9.89 16.77 -26.32
N ALA A 314 -9.93 17.78 -27.19
CA ALA A 314 -9.06 17.82 -28.37
C ALA A 314 -7.64 18.24 -28.00
N VAL A 315 -6.80 17.26 -27.65
CA VAL A 315 -5.36 17.44 -27.40
C VAL A 315 -4.59 17.60 -28.72
N THR A 316 -3.54 18.42 -28.71
CA THR A 316 -2.55 18.53 -29.78
C THR A 316 -1.20 18.75 -29.15
N PHE A 317 -0.16 18.01 -29.58
CA PHE A 317 1.20 18.30 -29.14
C PHE A 317 1.90 19.24 -30.14
N THR A 318 2.69 20.20 -29.63
CA THR A 318 3.43 21.19 -30.43
C THR A 318 4.92 21.17 -30.07
N ASP A 319 5.81 21.06 -31.08
CA ASP A 319 7.25 21.17 -30.85
C ASP A 319 7.63 22.63 -30.53
N VAL A 320 7.97 22.87 -29.27
CA VAL A 320 8.36 24.17 -28.71
C VAL A 320 9.86 24.26 -28.41
N THR A 321 10.66 23.26 -28.81
CA THR A 321 12.11 23.13 -28.48
C THR A 321 12.90 24.42 -28.71
N ALA A 322 12.61 25.12 -29.82
CA ALA A 322 13.26 26.38 -30.18
C ALA A 322 12.77 27.57 -29.35
N ALA A 323 11.48 27.64 -29.05
CA ALA A 323 10.89 28.71 -28.23
C ALA A 323 11.35 28.60 -26.77
N ALA A 324 11.46 27.37 -26.25
CA ALA A 324 11.93 27.08 -24.90
C ALA A 324 13.46 27.23 -24.71
N GLY A 325 14.22 27.53 -25.77
CA GLY A 325 15.67 27.78 -25.71
C GLY A 325 16.58 26.55 -25.76
N LEU A 326 16.03 25.35 -26.00
CA LEU A 326 16.76 24.07 -25.94
C LEU A 326 17.54 23.72 -27.21
N THR A 327 17.45 24.52 -28.28
CA THR A 327 18.15 24.31 -29.57
C THR A 327 19.67 24.47 -29.51
N ALA A 328 20.24 24.97 -28.42
CA ALA A 328 21.69 25.08 -28.22
C ALA A 328 22.38 23.72 -27.92
N VAL A 329 21.61 22.64 -27.74
CA VAL A 329 22.15 21.29 -27.56
C VAL A 329 22.63 20.72 -28.89
N ALA A 330 23.95 20.56 -29.05
CA ALA A 330 24.56 20.14 -30.31
C ALA A 330 24.24 18.67 -30.70
N ALA A 331 23.81 18.50 -31.95
CA ALA A 331 23.35 17.24 -32.57
C ALA A 331 24.48 16.26 -32.98
N ASP A 332 25.74 16.55 -32.63
CA ASP A 332 26.92 15.73 -32.93
C ASP A 332 27.31 14.77 -31.79
N ARG A 333 26.45 14.67 -30.77
CA ARG A 333 26.70 14.01 -29.48
C ARG A 333 26.00 12.65 -29.43
N ARG A 334 26.25 11.85 -28.38
CA ARG A 334 25.34 10.74 -28.06
C ARG A 334 24.39 11.17 -26.95
N GLY A 335 23.12 10.86 -27.11
CA GLY A 335 22.13 11.03 -26.05
C GLY A 335 22.27 9.92 -25.01
N GLY A 336 22.41 10.30 -23.73
CA GLY A 336 22.42 9.40 -22.59
C GLY A 336 21.05 9.27 -21.90
N GLY A 337 20.23 10.31 -21.96
CA GLY A 337 18.86 10.35 -21.42
C GLY A 337 18.42 11.74 -20.98
N VAL A 338 17.25 11.82 -20.36
CA VAL A 338 16.70 13.01 -19.71
C VAL A 338 16.08 12.59 -18.37
N ALA A 339 16.25 13.41 -17.35
CA ALA A 339 15.54 13.33 -16.08
C ALA A 339 14.91 14.70 -15.76
N VAL A 340 13.78 14.67 -15.05
CA VAL A 340 12.94 15.83 -14.74
C VAL A 340 12.77 15.95 -13.23
N GLY A 341 12.86 17.17 -12.70
CA GLY A 341 12.60 17.45 -11.30
C GLY A 341 13.12 18.83 -10.89
N ASP A 342 12.56 19.40 -9.84
CA ASP A 342 13.03 20.64 -9.22
C ASP A 342 14.35 20.37 -8.49
N VAL A 343 15.47 20.87 -9.04
CA VAL A 343 16.81 20.67 -8.45
C VAL A 343 17.28 21.87 -7.64
N ASP A 344 16.60 23.02 -7.72
CA ASP A 344 17.04 24.23 -7.05
C ASP A 344 16.08 24.92 -6.06
N GLY A 345 14.86 24.40 -5.96
CA GLY A 345 13.85 24.74 -4.98
C GLY A 345 12.98 25.93 -5.38
N ASP A 346 12.83 26.20 -6.67
CA ASP A 346 12.01 27.32 -7.19
C ASP A 346 10.58 26.91 -7.58
N GLU A 347 10.21 25.64 -7.36
CA GLU A 347 8.96 25.00 -7.74
C GLU A 347 8.72 24.87 -9.26
N MET A 348 9.74 25.02 -10.09
CA MET A 348 9.69 24.69 -11.50
C MET A 348 10.43 23.37 -11.79
N PRO A 349 9.92 22.50 -12.69
CA PRO A 349 10.65 21.29 -13.05
C PRO A 349 11.83 21.62 -13.98
N ASP A 350 13.04 21.28 -13.55
CA ASP A 350 14.28 21.40 -14.32
C ASP A 350 14.56 20.14 -15.16
N LEU A 351 15.50 20.25 -16.09
CA LEU A 351 15.91 19.14 -16.97
C LEU A 351 17.39 18.78 -16.77
N ASP A 352 17.68 17.57 -16.28
CA ASP A 352 19.04 17.01 -16.41
C ASP A 352 19.16 16.27 -17.75
N LEU A 353 20.00 16.81 -18.63
CA LEU A 353 20.21 16.30 -19.98
C LEU A 353 21.54 15.55 -20.07
N GLY A 354 21.45 14.22 -20.21
CA GLY A 354 22.59 13.34 -20.42
C GLY A 354 23.21 13.52 -21.79
N LEU A 355 24.17 14.44 -21.93
CA LEU A 355 24.76 14.84 -23.22
C LEU A 355 26.28 14.73 -23.19
N THR A 356 26.89 14.19 -24.25
CA THR A 356 28.35 13.98 -24.29
C THR A 356 29.14 15.24 -24.64
N ALA A 357 29.61 16.01 -23.65
CA ALA A 357 30.83 16.84 -23.73
C ALA A 357 31.34 17.22 -22.34
N GLY A 358 32.66 17.29 -22.13
CA GLY A 358 33.25 17.58 -20.81
C GLY A 358 33.10 19.02 -20.34
N GLY A 359 32.70 19.20 -19.09
CA GLY A 359 32.56 20.48 -18.39
C GLY A 359 32.14 20.28 -16.92
N ALA A 360 32.10 21.35 -16.14
CA ALA A 360 31.46 21.33 -14.81
C ALA A 360 29.92 21.34 -14.99
N PRO A 361 29.15 20.62 -14.17
CA PRO A 361 27.74 20.35 -14.43
C PRO A 361 26.79 21.48 -14.01
N ALA A 362 25.66 21.57 -14.71
CA ALA A 362 24.39 21.99 -14.14
C ALA A 362 23.23 21.37 -14.94
N PRO A 363 22.16 20.87 -14.30
CA PRO A 363 20.87 20.71 -14.94
C PRO A 363 20.41 22.03 -15.57
N VAL A 364 19.62 21.89 -16.62
CA VAL A 364 19.08 23.02 -17.38
C VAL A 364 17.91 23.59 -16.59
N LEU A 365 18.20 24.68 -15.86
CA LEU A 365 17.22 25.31 -14.99
C LEU A 365 16.05 25.89 -15.80
N ASN A 366 14.83 25.63 -15.35
CA ASN A 366 13.64 26.30 -15.83
C ASN A 366 13.69 27.78 -15.40
N ARG A 367 13.02 28.67 -16.15
CA ARG A 367 12.95 30.11 -15.84
C ARG A 367 11.51 30.61 -15.68
N GLY A 368 10.54 29.69 -15.73
CA GLY A 368 9.14 30.03 -15.92
C GLY A 368 8.85 30.58 -17.32
N GLY A 369 7.57 30.83 -17.56
CA GLY A 369 7.08 31.39 -18.83
C GLY A 369 7.39 30.52 -20.05
N GLY A 370 7.53 29.20 -19.86
CA GLY A 370 7.84 28.23 -20.91
C GLY A 370 9.24 28.33 -21.49
N SER A 371 10.25 28.72 -20.71
CA SER A 371 11.63 28.86 -21.17
C SER A 371 12.66 28.28 -20.21
N PHE A 372 13.73 27.71 -20.75
CA PHE A 372 14.86 27.17 -20.01
C PHE A 372 16.10 28.08 -20.10
N ALA A 373 16.98 27.96 -19.12
CA ALA A 373 18.32 28.51 -19.21
C ALA A 373 19.12 27.83 -20.34
N PRO A 374 20.05 28.54 -21.02
CA PRO A 374 20.95 27.88 -21.95
C PRO A 374 21.76 26.77 -21.25
N PRO A 375 21.90 25.56 -21.81
CA PRO A 375 22.67 24.48 -21.20
C PRO A 375 24.16 24.83 -21.15
N THR A 376 24.67 25.17 -19.97
CA THR A 376 26.05 25.66 -19.76
C THR A 376 27.09 24.59 -19.44
N GLY A 377 26.67 23.34 -19.15
CA GLY A 377 27.58 22.22 -18.95
C GLY A 377 26.86 20.91 -18.66
N ALA A 378 26.99 19.93 -19.56
CA ALA A 378 26.32 18.64 -19.45
C ALA A 378 27.26 17.53 -18.97
N ARG A 379 26.72 16.52 -18.28
CA ARG A 379 27.48 15.31 -17.92
C ARG A 379 27.32 14.22 -18.96
N GLN A 380 28.44 13.57 -19.26
CA GLN A 380 28.46 12.33 -20.03
C GLN A 380 27.82 11.21 -19.20
N GLY A 381 26.57 10.86 -19.47
CA GLY A 381 25.93 9.68 -18.89
C GLY A 381 24.42 9.68 -19.04
N THR A 382 23.77 8.62 -18.56
CA THR A 382 22.31 8.61 -18.33
C THR A 382 22.03 9.30 -17.00
N PRO A 383 21.20 10.36 -16.96
CA PRO A 383 20.89 11.13 -15.76
C PRO A 383 19.72 10.52 -14.99
N TYR A 384 19.75 10.69 -13.67
CA TYR A 384 18.67 10.39 -12.74
C TYR A 384 18.69 11.46 -11.65
N LEU A 385 17.51 11.93 -11.23
CA LEU A 385 17.38 12.87 -10.12
C LEU A 385 16.70 12.14 -8.95
N VAL A 386 17.25 12.26 -7.74
CA VAL A 386 16.87 11.46 -6.57
C VAL A 386 17.19 12.20 -5.27
N ASP A 387 16.41 12.00 -4.20
CA ASP A 387 16.82 12.37 -2.84
C ASP A 387 17.37 11.14 -2.12
N LEU A 388 18.69 11.13 -1.88
CA LEU A 388 19.40 10.09 -1.13
C LEU A 388 19.63 10.48 0.34
N LYS A 389 18.84 11.44 0.85
CA LYS A 389 18.89 12.00 2.22
C LYS A 389 20.20 12.64 2.59
N ARG A 390 20.53 13.67 1.82
CA ARG A 390 21.47 14.67 2.31
C ARG A 390 20.72 15.63 3.23
N ASP A 391 21.05 15.59 4.53
CA ASP A 391 20.50 16.49 5.57
C ASP A 391 20.82 17.97 5.33
N ASP A 392 20.11 18.58 4.38
CA ASP A 392 20.07 20.01 4.10
C ASP A 392 18.97 20.72 4.91
N PHE A 393 18.39 20.06 5.93
CA PHE A 393 17.50 20.68 6.93
C PHE A 393 18.26 21.78 7.68
N ASP A 394 18.16 23.01 7.17
CA ASP A 394 18.55 24.24 7.83
C ASP A 394 17.32 24.83 8.53
N GLU A 395 17.20 24.57 9.84
CA GLU A 395 16.12 25.03 10.73
C GLU A 395 15.87 26.56 10.68
N ARG A 396 16.77 27.32 10.04
CA ARG A 396 16.71 28.78 9.88
C ARG A 396 15.92 29.23 8.66
N HIS A 397 15.62 28.37 7.70
CA HIS A 397 14.73 28.68 6.59
C HIS A 397 13.29 28.31 6.98
N ALA A 398 12.42 29.31 7.10
CA ALA A 398 11.03 29.19 7.54
C ALA A 398 10.10 28.58 6.47
N ASP A 399 10.65 27.75 5.59
CA ASP A 399 9.91 27.03 4.56
C ASP A 399 9.85 25.54 4.93
N PRO A 400 8.69 25.06 5.43
CA PRO A 400 8.51 23.67 5.81
C PRO A 400 8.17 22.76 4.61
N TYR A 401 8.41 23.21 3.37
CA TYR A 401 8.16 22.48 2.12
C TYR A 401 9.34 22.53 1.11
N GLY A 402 10.00 23.68 0.91
CA GLY A 402 11.01 23.93 -0.15
C GLY A 402 12.49 23.68 0.21
N GLY A 403 12.79 23.01 1.33
CA GLY A 403 14.18 22.69 1.73
C GLY A 403 14.81 21.47 1.03
N ARG A 404 14.00 20.61 0.40
CA ARG A 404 14.43 19.30 -0.13
C ARG A 404 14.87 19.39 -1.59
N ARG A 405 16.15 19.13 -1.84
CA ARG A 405 16.79 19.23 -3.14
C ARG A 405 17.06 17.85 -3.73
N LEU A 406 16.82 17.67 -5.03
CA LEU A 406 17.26 16.47 -5.72
C LEU A 406 18.79 16.49 -5.94
N ASP A 407 19.43 15.38 -5.62
CA ASP A 407 20.78 15.06 -6.05
C ASP A 407 20.75 14.45 -7.47
N ALA A 408 21.82 14.66 -8.23
CA ALA A 408 21.95 14.19 -9.61
C ALA A 408 22.92 13.00 -9.70
N TYR A 409 22.41 11.85 -10.12
CA TYR A 409 23.14 10.59 -10.31
C TYR A 409 23.32 10.30 -11.81
N HIS A 410 24.56 10.08 -12.25
CA HIS A 410 24.88 9.81 -13.66
C HIS A 410 25.60 8.49 -13.86
N LEU A 411 25.12 7.68 -14.82
CA LEU A 411 25.81 6.49 -15.31
C LEU A 411 26.80 6.89 -16.41
N THR A 412 28.08 7.08 -16.06
CA THR A 412 29.08 7.63 -16.99
C THR A 412 29.97 6.57 -17.62
N ALA A 413 30.66 6.94 -18.71
CA ALA A 413 31.71 6.10 -19.32
C ALA A 413 32.94 5.84 -18.41
N GLN A 414 32.99 6.48 -17.23
CA GLN A 414 34.08 6.38 -16.26
C GLN A 414 33.61 5.78 -14.90
N GLY A 415 32.38 5.29 -14.83
CA GLY A 415 31.73 4.82 -13.60
C GLY A 415 30.58 5.72 -13.15
N ASP A 416 29.82 5.30 -12.15
CA ASP A 416 28.69 6.08 -11.63
C ASP A 416 29.17 7.34 -10.89
N ARG A 417 28.34 8.39 -10.84
CA ARG A 417 28.69 9.71 -10.32
C ARG A 417 27.48 10.36 -9.63
N LEU A 418 27.60 10.68 -8.34
CA LEU A 418 26.56 11.37 -7.56
C LEU A 418 26.98 12.82 -7.23
N HIS A 419 26.07 13.77 -7.45
CA HIS A 419 26.30 15.20 -7.31
C HIS A 419 25.16 15.87 -6.57
N ALA A 420 25.48 16.90 -5.80
CA ALA A 420 24.54 17.58 -4.94
C ALA A 420 24.76 19.09 -4.98
N ARG A 421 23.76 19.89 -4.58
CA ARG A 421 23.85 21.36 -4.55
C ARG A 421 24.29 21.84 -3.16
N ASP A 422 25.43 22.51 -3.06
CA ASP A 422 25.85 23.16 -1.81
C ASP A 422 24.86 24.31 -1.43
N PRO A 423 24.87 24.81 -0.19
CA PRO A 423 23.98 25.90 0.23
C PRO A 423 24.25 27.25 -0.48
N GLN A 424 25.23 27.32 -1.39
CA GLN A 424 25.49 28.46 -2.28
C GLN A 424 25.04 28.18 -3.73
N GLY A 425 24.32 27.08 -3.97
CA GLY A 425 23.77 26.70 -5.27
C GLY A 425 24.77 26.04 -6.22
N ARG A 426 25.94 25.59 -5.75
CA ARG A 426 26.98 25.00 -6.60
C ARG A 426 26.95 23.48 -6.54
N TRP A 427 27.19 22.84 -7.68
CA TRP A 427 27.28 21.38 -7.76
C TRP A 427 28.60 20.85 -7.18
N ILE A 428 28.51 20.06 -6.12
CA ILE A 428 29.60 19.33 -5.48
C ILE A 428 29.50 17.83 -5.79
N ALA A 429 30.65 17.15 -5.83
CA ALA A 429 30.71 15.69 -6.03
C ALA A 429 30.63 14.95 -4.70
N LEU A 430 29.75 13.97 -4.61
CA LEU A 430 29.61 13.09 -3.45
C LEU A 430 30.31 11.74 -3.70
N PRO A 431 30.89 11.11 -2.66
CA PRO A 431 31.52 9.80 -2.79
C PRO A 431 30.47 8.70 -2.98
N LEU A 432 30.75 7.77 -3.89
CA LEU A 432 30.03 6.50 -4.04
C LEU A 432 30.93 5.33 -3.64
N PRO A 433 30.36 4.17 -3.26
CA PRO A 433 31.09 2.92 -3.10
C PRO A 433 31.97 2.62 -4.31
N ALA A 434 33.19 2.11 -4.06
CA ALA A 434 34.19 1.90 -5.11
C ALA A 434 33.71 1.01 -6.29
N PRO A 435 32.83 -0.01 -6.10
CA PRO A 435 32.24 -0.74 -7.23
C PRO A 435 31.32 0.14 -8.09
N LEU A 436 30.34 0.85 -7.50
CA LEU A 436 29.46 1.78 -8.23
C LEU A 436 30.26 2.87 -8.95
N ALA A 437 31.21 3.50 -8.26
CA ALA A 437 32.09 4.55 -8.81
C ALA A 437 32.97 4.09 -9.99
N ARG A 438 33.03 2.79 -10.28
CA ARG A 438 33.75 2.17 -11.40
C ARG A 438 32.84 1.46 -12.41
N ALA A 439 31.54 1.31 -12.14
CA ALA A 439 30.61 0.55 -12.97
C ALA A 439 30.21 1.32 -14.23
N VAL A 440 30.54 0.80 -15.41
CA VAL A 440 30.22 1.46 -16.70
C VAL A 440 29.08 0.75 -17.41
N GLY A 441 28.05 1.51 -17.80
CA GLY A 441 26.88 1.03 -18.54
C GLY A 441 25.80 0.38 -17.66
N GLY A 442 24.73 -0.11 -18.29
CA GLY A 442 23.54 -0.63 -17.60
C GLY A 442 22.56 0.49 -17.20
N SER A 443 21.74 0.22 -16.19
CA SER A 443 20.71 1.15 -15.66
C SER A 443 20.71 1.13 -14.12
N VAL A 444 19.98 2.07 -13.51
CA VAL A 444 19.77 2.17 -12.05
C VAL A 444 18.31 2.48 -11.76
N LEU A 445 17.83 2.01 -10.61
CA LEU A 445 16.51 2.27 -10.04
C LEU A 445 16.69 2.64 -8.56
N PHE A 446 15.92 3.62 -8.09
CA PHE A 446 15.91 4.07 -6.70
C PHE A 446 14.58 3.71 -6.06
N VAL A 447 14.61 3.02 -4.93
CA VAL A 447 13.43 2.47 -4.25
C VAL A 447 13.77 2.19 -2.79
N ASP A 448 12.82 2.41 -1.88
CA ASP A 448 12.88 2.05 -0.46
C ASP A 448 12.55 0.56 -0.31
N PHE A 449 13.53 -0.34 -0.50
CA PHE A 449 13.24 -1.77 -0.65
C PHE A 449 13.12 -2.55 0.66
N ASP A 450 13.54 -1.99 1.79
CA ASP A 450 13.34 -2.60 3.11
C ASP A 450 12.43 -1.79 4.02
N GLN A 451 11.81 -0.72 3.50
CA GLN A 451 10.83 0.14 4.18
C GLN A 451 11.39 0.84 5.42
N GLU A 452 12.70 1.08 5.47
CA GLU A 452 13.29 2.02 6.43
C GLU A 452 13.15 3.48 5.96
N GLY A 453 12.60 3.73 4.77
CA GLY A 453 12.22 5.06 4.28
C GLY A 453 13.33 5.79 3.54
N ASP A 454 14.57 5.28 3.55
CA ASP A 454 15.67 5.72 2.70
C ASP A 454 15.46 5.19 1.27
N LEU A 455 15.87 5.92 0.24
CA LEU A 455 15.93 5.36 -1.10
C LEU A 455 17.25 4.61 -1.29
N ASP A 456 17.14 3.32 -1.58
CA ASP A 456 18.24 2.42 -1.90
C ASP A 456 18.57 2.46 -3.39
N ILE A 457 19.70 1.81 -3.75
CA ILE A 457 20.16 1.74 -5.14
C ILE A 457 20.09 0.29 -5.64
N VAL A 458 19.20 0.05 -6.61
CA VAL A 458 19.16 -1.17 -7.41
C VAL A 458 19.92 -0.91 -8.71
N ARG A 459 21.12 -1.49 -8.84
CA ARG A 459 22.01 -1.29 -9.99
C ARG A 459 21.96 -2.48 -10.94
N LEU A 460 21.60 -2.22 -12.20
CA LEU A 460 21.38 -3.25 -13.21
C LEU A 460 22.55 -3.28 -14.20
N GLY A 461 23.26 -4.40 -14.21
CA GLY A 461 24.49 -4.60 -14.96
C GLY A 461 25.58 -3.59 -14.60
N GLY A 462 26.45 -3.31 -15.57
CA GLY A 462 27.63 -2.45 -15.41
C GLY A 462 28.91 -3.26 -15.23
N SER A 463 30.02 -2.73 -15.75
CA SER A 463 31.31 -3.43 -15.72
C SER A 463 31.81 -3.73 -14.30
N GLY A 464 31.92 -5.02 -13.96
CA GLY A 464 32.43 -5.47 -12.66
C GLY A 464 31.38 -5.58 -11.56
N LEU A 465 30.10 -5.40 -11.88
CA LEU A 465 28.97 -5.72 -11.00
C LEU A 465 28.29 -7.03 -11.46
N PRO A 466 27.57 -7.74 -10.57
CA PRO A 466 26.62 -8.77 -10.98
C PRO A 466 25.47 -8.17 -11.81
N PRO A 467 24.69 -8.99 -12.54
CA PRO A 467 23.55 -8.51 -13.34
C PRO A 467 22.55 -7.64 -12.57
N ILE A 468 22.31 -7.94 -11.28
CA ILE A 468 21.59 -7.07 -10.35
C ILE A 468 22.45 -6.93 -9.08
N ALA A 469 22.78 -5.69 -8.69
CA ALA A 469 23.43 -5.37 -7.43
C ALA A 469 22.53 -4.47 -6.56
N LEU A 470 22.47 -4.75 -5.27
CA LEU A 470 21.64 -4.02 -4.30
C LEU A 470 22.54 -3.29 -3.30
N TRP A 471 22.26 -2.00 -3.09
CA TRP A 471 23.00 -1.17 -2.15
C TRP A 471 22.02 -0.48 -1.22
N ARG A 472 21.93 -0.95 0.02
CA ARG A 472 21.11 -0.29 1.04
C ARG A 472 21.71 1.06 1.41
N ASN A 473 20.91 2.11 1.44
CA ASN A 473 21.31 3.42 1.95
C ASN A 473 21.19 3.43 3.49
N ASN A 474 22.33 3.42 4.18
CA ASN A 474 22.43 3.40 5.64
C ASN A 474 22.90 4.79 6.13
N SER A 475 22.34 5.87 5.59
CA SER A 475 22.83 7.22 5.86
C SER A 475 22.38 7.71 7.25
N PRO A 476 23.28 8.26 8.10
CA PRO A 476 22.94 8.57 9.48
C PRO A 476 22.04 9.81 9.58
N THR A 477 20.90 9.67 10.27
CA THR A 477 19.88 10.71 10.50
C THR A 477 20.22 11.72 11.61
N ASN A 478 21.28 11.49 12.38
CA ASN A 478 21.49 12.21 13.64
C ASN A 478 22.21 13.57 13.44
N VAL A 479 21.50 14.65 13.80
CA VAL A 479 21.92 16.07 13.80
C VAL A 479 23.29 16.32 14.46
N ARG A 480 23.79 15.42 15.33
CA ARG A 480 25.07 15.57 16.06
C ARG A 480 26.28 14.95 15.36
N GLN A 481 26.11 14.15 14.31
CA GLN A 481 27.23 13.70 13.47
C GLN A 481 27.55 14.76 12.40
N PRO A 482 28.76 14.75 11.81
CA PRO A 482 29.04 15.62 10.68
C PRO A 482 28.06 15.32 9.55
N LYS A 483 27.16 16.28 9.28
CA LYS A 483 26.18 16.25 8.19
C LYS A 483 26.85 15.86 6.86
N HIS A 484 26.05 15.32 5.93
CA HIS A 484 26.42 15.01 4.54
C HIS A 484 27.33 13.78 4.30
N ARG A 485 27.40 12.80 5.21
CA ARG A 485 28.09 11.51 4.93
C ARG A 485 27.10 10.42 4.50
N LEU A 486 26.88 10.29 3.20
CA LEU A 486 26.21 9.13 2.64
C LEU A 486 26.98 7.84 2.93
N THR A 487 26.28 6.78 3.33
CA THR A 487 26.85 5.45 3.57
C THR A 487 25.99 4.35 2.98
N PHE A 488 26.59 3.47 2.18
CA PHE A 488 25.88 2.37 1.51
C PHE A 488 26.50 1.02 1.88
N THR A 489 25.64 0.01 2.00
CA THR A 489 26.04 -1.39 2.25
C THR A 489 25.65 -2.25 1.05
N ASP A 490 26.60 -3.01 0.48
CA ASP A 490 26.30 -4.02 -0.54
C ASP A 490 25.51 -5.17 0.11
N VAL A 491 24.24 -5.29 -0.28
CA VAL A 491 23.30 -6.31 0.20
C VAL A 491 22.92 -7.28 -0.92
N THR A 492 23.71 -7.36 -1.99
CA THR A 492 23.48 -8.24 -3.16
C THR A 492 23.58 -9.74 -2.82
N GLY A 493 24.33 -10.10 -1.78
CA GLY A 493 24.73 -11.48 -1.47
C GLY A 493 23.66 -12.59 -1.51
N PRO A 494 22.42 -12.39 -1.03
CA PRO A 494 21.37 -13.41 -1.07
C PRO A 494 20.51 -13.39 -2.36
N LEU A 495 20.74 -12.46 -3.28
CA LEU A 495 19.86 -12.21 -4.42
C LEU A 495 20.11 -13.21 -5.59
N PRO A 496 19.08 -13.88 -6.14
CA PRO A 496 19.21 -14.64 -7.39
C PRO A 496 19.57 -13.72 -8.57
N GLN A 497 20.32 -14.22 -9.54
CA GLN A 497 20.83 -13.42 -10.66
C GLN A 497 20.26 -13.88 -12.00
N PRO A 498 19.76 -12.97 -12.86
CA PRO A 498 19.14 -13.34 -14.13
C PRO A 498 20.14 -14.00 -15.12
N PRO A 499 19.66 -14.96 -15.94
CA PRO A 499 20.52 -15.69 -16.89
C PRO A 499 20.93 -14.86 -18.12
N ALA A 500 20.27 -13.72 -18.33
CA ALA A 500 20.59 -12.74 -19.38
C ALA A 500 20.76 -11.35 -18.75
N PRO A 501 21.55 -10.44 -19.36
CA PRO A 501 21.70 -9.08 -18.86
C PRO A 501 20.35 -8.34 -18.80
N PRO A 502 19.99 -7.72 -17.66
CA PRO A 502 18.81 -6.86 -17.57
C PRO A 502 19.03 -5.55 -18.34
N VAL A 503 17.92 -4.95 -18.78
CA VAL A 503 17.88 -3.67 -19.51
C VAL A 503 17.34 -2.56 -18.61
N GLN A 504 16.28 -2.86 -17.87
CA GLN A 504 15.59 -1.95 -16.95
C GLN A 504 14.97 -2.78 -15.81
N ALA A 505 14.69 -2.14 -14.67
CA ALA A 505 13.69 -2.62 -13.73
C ALA A 505 12.75 -1.47 -13.38
N ILE A 506 11.53 -1.84 -13.01
CA ILE A 506 10.49 -0.98 -12.45
C ILE A 506 10.03 -1.61 -11.13
N PHE A 507 9.45 -0.83 -10.23
CA PHE A 507 8.86 -1.34 -8.99
C PHE A 507 7.34 -1.11 -8.96
N ALA A 508 6.63 -1.95 -8.22
CA ALA A 508 5.26 -1.73 -7.76
C ALA A 508 4.93 -2.74 -6.65
N ASP A 509 3.92 -2.48 -5.85
CA ASP A 509 3.23 -3.54 -5.09
C ASP A 509 2.36 -4.33 -6.09
N PHE A 510 2.88 -5.45 -6.60
CA PHE A 510 2.17 -6.27 -7.59
C PHE A 510 1.25 -7.32 -6.93
N ASP A 511 1.50 -7.69 -5.67
CA ASP A 511 0.78 -8.76 -4.97
C ASP A 511 -0.22 -8.30 -3.89
N GLY A 512 -0.17 -7.02 -3.50
CA GLY A 512 -1.11 -6.37 -2.60
C GLY A 512 -0.74 -6.50 -1.12
N ASP A 513 0.55 -6.67 -0.79
CA ASP A 513 1.04 -6.74 0.60
C ASP A 513 1.76 -5.48 1.09
N PHE A 514 1.79 -4.43 0.25
CA PHE A 514 2.46 -3.14 0.42
C PHE A 514 3.99 -3.13 0.26
N ASP A 515 4.63 -4.26 -0.06
CA ASP A 515 6.08 -4.30 -0.28
C ASP A 515 6.41 -4.00 -1.77
N PRO A 516 7.35 -3.09 -2.08
CA PRO A 516 7.68 -2.76 -3.47
C PRO A 516 8.48 -3.90 -4.11
N ASP A 517 7.81 -4.70 -4.93
CA ASP A 517 8.40 -5.75 -5.78
C ASP A 517 9.17 -5.14 -6.95
N LEU A 518 10.14 -5.88 -7.51
CA LEU A 518 10.89 -5.46 -8.70
C LEU A 518 10.54 -6.31 -9.93
N PHE A 519 10.05 -5.66 -10.99
CA PHE A 519 9.89 -6.27 -12.31
C PHE A 519 11.11 -5.92 -13.17
N VAL A 520 11.93 -6.92 -13.49
CA VAL A 520 13.21 -6.76 -14.20
C VAL A 520 13.07 -7.21 -15.65
N VAL A 521 13.22 -6.27 -16.57
CA VAL A 521 13.17 -6.48 -18.02
C VAL A 521 14.49 -7.06 -18.51
N LEU A 522 14.42 -8.22 -19.16
CA LEU A 522 15.53 -8.82 -19.90
C LEU A 522 15.38 -8.50 -21.39
N GLY A 523 16.49 -8.21 -22.08
CA GLY A 523 16.44 -7.84 -23.51
C GLY A 523 15.89 -8.94 -24.42
N SER A 524 16.01 -10.20 -23.98
CA SER A 524 15.28 -11.35 -24.50
C SER A 524 15.10 -12.39 -23.40
N GLY A 525 14.03 -13.18 -23.48
CA GLY A 525 13.68 -14.18 -22.45
C GLY A 525 12.55 -13.70 -21.53
N ARG A 526 12.28 -14.48 -20.47
CA ARG A 526 11.22 -14.19 -19.50
C ARG A 526 11.66 -13.05 -18.56
N PRO A 527 10.90 -11.94 -18.44
CA PRO A 527 11.15 -10.94 -17.41
C PRO A 527 11.11 -11.57 -16.01
N TRP A 528 11.93 -11.09 -15.11
CA TRP A 528 11.94 -11.57 -13.73
C TRP A 528 11.00 -10.72 -12.88
N LEU A 529 10.21 -11.37 -12.03
CA LEU A 529 9.48 -10.70 -10.96
C LEU A 529 10.15 -11.11 -9.64
N LEU A 530 10.69 -10.14 -8.93
CA LEU A 530 11.35 -10.30 -7.65
C LEU A 530 10.38 -9.84 -6.55
N GLU A 531 9.71 -10.81 -5.93
CA GLU A 531 8.86 -10.63 -4.75
C GLU A 531 9.74 -10.10 -3.60
N ASN A 532 9.37 -8.97 -3.02
CA ASN A 532 10.12 -8.34 -1.93
C ASN A 532 9.79 -9.02 -0.59
N LEU A 533 10.79 -9.60 0.07
CA LEU A 533 10.64 -10.27 1.37
C LEU A 533 11.05 -9.37 2.55
N ARG A 534 11.22 -8.06 2.31
CA ARG A 534 11.86 -7.06 3.17
C ARG A 534 13.29 -7.45 3.57
N GLN A 535 13.92 -6.65 4.43
CA GLN A 535 15.29 -6.88 4.93
C GLN A 535 16.32 -7.10 3.80
N SER A 536 16.12 -6.42 2.66
CA SER A 536 16.91 -6.56 1.43
C SER A 536 16.95 -7.98 0.84
N ARG A 537 15.91 -8.79 1.07
CA ARG A 537 15.74 -10.14 0.50
C ARG A 537 14.65 -10.12 -0.56
N PHE A 538 14.89 -10.83 -1.66
CA PHE A 538 13.91 -11.02 -2.73
C PHE A 538 13.82 -12.47 -3.18
N ARG A 539 12.70 -12.83 -3.81
CA ARG A 539 12.46 -14.15 -4.41
C ARG A 539 11.99 -14.01 -5.86
N GLU A 540 12.66 -14.68 -6.79
CA GLU A 540 12.19 -14.76 -8.18
C GLU A 540 10.93 -15.63 -8.25
N VAL A 541 9.85 -15.08 -8.81
CA VAL A 541 8.53 -15.70 -8.89
C VAL A 541 7.87 -15.59 -10.26
N GLY A 542 8.54 -15.03 -11.27
CA GLY A 542 7.97 -14.71 -12.58
C GLY A 542 7.34 -15.91 -13.29
N GLU A 543 7.92 -17.11 -13.15
CA GLU A 543 7.32 -18.35 -13.68
C GLU A 543 6.00 -18.71 -12.99
N ARG A 544 5.95 -18.62 -11.66
CA ARG A 544 4.75 -18.88 -10.85
C ARG A 544 3.64 -17.86 -11.17
N TRP A 545 4.02 -16.62 -11.48
CA TRP A 545 3.12 -15.56 -11.92
C TRP A 545 2.74 -15.63 -13.40
N GLY A 546 3.16 -16.67 -14.14
CA GLY A 546 2.77 -16.87 -15.54
C GLY A 546 3.46 -15.93 -16.54
N LEU A 547 4.54 -15.25 -16.15
CA LEU A 547 5.34 -14.44 -17.08
C LEU A 547 5.92 -15.34 -18.18
N SER A 548 5.77 -14.90 -19.42
CA SER A 548 6.23 -15.62 -20.60
C SER A 548 7.46 -14.94 -21.23
N PRO A 549 8.30 -15.67 -21.98
CA PRO A 549 9.43 -15.08 -22.70
C PRO A 549 9.00 -13.98 -23.68
N LEU A 550 9.71 -12.85 -23.65
CA LEU A 550 9.62 -11.76 -24.61
C LEU A 550 10.81 -11.81 -25.58
N ALA A 551 10.59 -11.42 -26.83
CA ALA A 551 11.61 -11.56 -27.88
C ALA A 551 12.65 -10.42 -27.90
N SER A 552 12.21 -9.16 -27.73
CA SER A 552 13.08 -7.98 -27.87
C SER A 552 12.72 -6.80 -26.96
N ALA A 553 12.36 -7.06 -25.69
CA ALA A 553 11.92 -6.03 -24.76
C ALA A 553 13.00 -4.94 -24.53
N ARG A 554 12.59 -3.67 -24.56
CA ARG A 554 13.48 -2.50 -24.39
C ARG A 554 13.19 -1.69 -23.14
N ALA A 555 11.93 -1.47 -22.84
CA ALA A 555 11.49 -0.77 -21.64
C ALA A 555 10.14 -1.30 -21.15
N ALA A 556 9.83 -1.06 -19.89
CA ALA A 556 8.56 -1.36 -19.26
C ALA A 556 8.10 -0.20 -18.36
N ALA A 557 6.79 -0.10 -18.14
CA ALA A 557 6.19 0.90 -17.27
C ALA A 557 4.96 0.35 -16.53
N VAL A 558 4.71 0.87 -15.33
CA VAL A 558 3.62 0.48 -14.43
C VAL A 558 2.40 1.37 -14.63
N LEU A 559 1.22 0.78 -14.76
CA LEU A 559 -0.06 1.48 -14.89
C LEU A 559 -1.22 0.61 -14.39
N ASP A 560 -2.35 1.21 -14.04
CA ASP A 560 -3.63 0.48 -13.96
C ASP A 560 -4.34 0.67 -15.33
N ALA A 561 -4.19 -0.31 -16.24
CA ALA A 561 -4.66 -0.13 -17.62
C ALA A 561 -6.17 -0.38 -17.77
N ASN A 562 -6.75 -1.17 -16.87
CA ASN A 562 -8.14 -1.63 -16.94
C ASN A 562 -9.05 -1.02 -15.85
N HIS A 563 -8.48 -0.24 -14.93
CA HIS A 563 -9.12 0.41 -13.78
C HIS A 563 -9.66 -0.56 -12.73
N ASP A 564 -8.94 -1.67 -12.49
CA ASP A 564 -9.30 -2.70 -11.51
C ASP A 564 -8.58 -2.57 -10.15
N GLY A 565 -7.69 -1.58 -10.01
CA GLY A 565 -6.94 -1.28 -8.78
C GLY A 565 -5.66 -2.09 -8.60
N ARG A 566 -5.32 -3.00 -9.51
CA ARG A 566 -4.02 -3.67 -9.58
C ARG A 566 -3.12 -2.99 -10.60
N PHE A 567 -1.81 -3.08 -10.36
CA PHE A 567 -0.83 -2.60 -11.31
C PHE A 567 -0.54 -3.66 -12.37
N ASP A 568 -0.78 -3.26 -13.62
CA ASP A 568 -0.37 -3.91 -14.86
C ASP A 568 1.04 -3.45 -15.28
N VAL A 569 1.63 -4.12 -16.27
CA VAL A 569 2.90 -3.70 -16.87
C VAL A 569 2.77 -3.60 -18.39
N ALA A 570 2.97 -2.40 -18.94
CA ALA A 570 3.19 -2.21 -20.37
C ALA A 570 4.68 -2.45 -20.69
N VAL A 571 4.98 -3.27 -21.70
CA VAL A 571 6.35 -3.57 -22.15
C VAL A 571 6.47 -3.24 -23.64
N ILE A 572 7.44 -2.41 -24.01
CA ILE A 572 7.74 -2.07 -25.41
C ILE A 572 8.84 -2.98 -25.96
N GLY A 573 8.61 -3.52 -27.17
CA GLY A 573 9.57 -4.32 -27.91
C GLY A 573 10.30 -3.50 -28.99
N ALA A 574 11.47 -3.98 -29.42
CA ALA A 574 12.24 -3.38 -30.50
C ALA A 574 11.64 -3.60 -31.90
N SER A 575 10.71 -4.56 -32.03
CA SER A 575 10.09 -4.95 -33.30
C SER A 575 8.56 -4.89 -33.22
N ALA A 576 7.93 -4.65 -34.37
CA ALA A 576 6.48 -4.76 -34.54
C ALA A 576 5.97 -6.12 -34.01
N GLY A 577 4.96 -6.08 -33.15
CA GLY A 577 4.36 -7.28 -32.58
C GLY A 577 5.10 -7.89 -31.38
N ASP A 578 6.18 -7.29 -30.88
CA ASP A 578 6.84 -7.73 -29.63
C ASP A 578 6.29 -7.03 -28.36
N SER A 579 5.64 -5.87 -28.51
CA SER A 579 5.12 -5.07 -27.40
C SER A 579 3.88 -5.72 -26.75
N ARG A 580 3.81 -5.72 -25.40
CA ARG A 580 2.78 -6.43 -24.62
C ARG A 580 2.22 -5.55 -23.50
N LEU A 581 0.93 -5.71 -23.22
CA LEU A 581 0.36 -5.39 -21.91
C LEU A 581 0.33 -6.68 -21.10
N LEU A 582 0.80 -6.63 -19.86
CA LEU A 582 0.76 -7.72 -18.90
C LEU A 582 -0.28 -7.35 -17.85
N VAL A 583 -1.49 -7.90 -17.99
CA VAL A 583 -2.63 -7.61 -17.10
C VAL A 583 -2.53 -8.44 -15.83
N ASN A 584 -2.59 -7.82 -14.66
CA ASN A 584 -2.49 -8.47 -13.36
C ASN A 584 -3.86 -9.00 -12.90
N GLU A 585 -4.02 -10.33 -12.91
CA GLU A 585 -5.27 -11.01 -12.52
C GLU A 585 -5.28 -11.42 -11.04
N GLY A 586 -4.42 -10.82 -10.20
CA GLY A 586 -4.34 -11.08 -8.75
C GLY A 586 -3.52 -12.33 -8.42
N GLY A 587 -2.19 -12.24 -8.58
CA GLY A 587 -1.26 -13.36 -8.36
C GLY A 587 -0.80 -14.08 -9.62
N ARG A 588 -1.20 -13.60 -10.80
CA ARG A 588 -0.64 -13.98 -12.10
C ARG A 588 -0.86 -12.88 -13.14
N PHE A 589 0.01 -12.82 -14.14
CA PHE A 589 -0.12 -11.95 -15.30
C PHE A 589 -0.74 -12.69 -16.50
N ARG A 590 -1.52 -11.95 -17.29
CA ARG A 590 -2.00 -12.36 -18.61
C ARG A 590 -1.39 -11.42 -19.66
N ALA A 591 -0.60 -11.97 -20.57
CA ALA A 591 0.01 -11.19 -21.64
C ALA A 591 -0.95 -11.03 -22.82
N GLU A 592 -1.14 -9.80 -23.29
CA GLU A 592 -1.91 -9.43 -24.48
C GLU A 592 -1.17 -8.39 -25.34
N PRO A 593 -1.49 -8.22 -26.63
CA PRO A 593 -0.83 -7.24 -27.49
C PRO A 593 -1.08 -5.80 -27.01
N LEU A 594 -0.02 -4.98 -26.94
CA LEU A 594 -0.17 -3.56 -26.64
C LEU A 594 -0.55 -2.79 -27.91
N GLY A 595 -1.78 -2.26 -27.96
CA GLY A 595 -2.31 -1.52 -29.10
C GLY A 595 -2.42 -2.36 -30.39
N ALA A 596 -2.39 -1.69 -31.54
CA ALA A 596 -2.32 -2.35 -32.84
C ALA A 596 -0.91 -2.94 -33.07
N GLY A 597 -0.83 -4.10 -33.72
CA GLY A 597 0.37 -4.97 -33.75
C GLY A 597 1.63 -4.46 -34.47
N ASP A 598 1.72 -3.18 -34.83
CA ASP A 598 2.91 -2.53 -35.43
C ASP A 598 3.67 -1.64 -34.43
N LEU A 599 3.41 -1.82 -33.13
CA LEU A 599 3.97 -0.99 -32.07
C LEU A 599 5.37 -1.46 -31.66
N ALA A 600 6.37 -0.60 -31.90
CA ALA A 600 7.78 -0.81 -31.52
C ALA A 600 8.40 0.49 -30.98
N GLY A 601 9.38 0.37 -30.08
CA GLY A 601 10.04 1.53 -29.46
C GLY A 601 11.30 1.20 -28.67
N GLU A 602 11.92 2.25 -28.15
CA GLU A 602 13.17 2.24 -27.37
C GLU A 602 12.96 2.62 -25.89
N ASP A 603 11.84 3.28 -25.58
CA ASP A 603 11.44 3.73 -24.26
C ASP A 603 9.92 3.99 -24.22
N LEU A 604 9.31 4.00 -23.02
CA LEU A 604 7.92 4.42 -22.83
C LEU A 604 7.68 5.08 -21.47
N VAL A 605 6.72 6.00 -21.42
CA VAL A 605 6.25 6.66 -20.20
C VAL A 605 4.73 6.60 -20.11
N VAL A 606 4.21 6.61 -18.89
CA VAL A 606 2.78 6.69 -18.57
C VAL A 606 2.43 8.12 -18.20
N LEU A 607 1.29 8.59 -18.68
CA LEU A 607 0.72 9.91 -18.41
C LEU A 607 -0.80 9.87 -18.61
N ASP A 608 -1.51 10.91 -18.22
CA ASP A 608 -2.93 11.11 -18.52
C ASP A 608 -3.00 12.41 -19.34
N PHE A 609 -2.80 12.32 -20.66
CA PHE A 609 -2.48 13.52 -21.45
C PHE A 609 -3.70 14.35 -21.82
N ASP A 610 -4.90 13.76 -21.74
CA ASP A 610 -6.15 14.49 -21.85
C ASP A 610 -6.88 14.64 -20.51
N LEU A 611 -6.22 14.26 -19.41
CA LEU A 611 -6.66 14.41 -18.02
C LEU A 611 -8.06 13.84 -17.75
N ASP A 612 -8.44 12.77 -18.47
CA ASP A 612 -9.78 12.15 -18.37
C ASP A 612 -9.92 11.16 -17.19
N GLY A 613 -8.79 10.88 -16.51
CA GLY A 613 -8.64 9.97 -15.38
C GLY A 613 -8.00 8.63 -15.75
N ARG A 614 -7.49 8.45 -16.99
CA ARG A 614 -6.96 7.18 -17.52
C ARG A 614 -5.47 7.23 -17.78
N SER A 615 -4.82 6.08 -17.61
CA SER A 615 -3.40 5.92 -17.94
C SER A 615 -3.21 5.71 -19.44
N ASP A 616 -2.73 6.76 -20.11
CA ASP A 616 -2.23 6.76 -21.48
C ASP A 616 -0.74 6.41 -21.56
N LEU A 617 -0.23 6.22 -22.78
CA LEU A 617 1.18 5.93 -23.04
C LEU A 617 1.79 6.86 -24.09
N ALA A 618 3.01 7.31 -23.84
CA ALA A 618 3.90 7.92 -24.84
C ALA A 618 5.13 7.04 -25.06
N ILE A 619 5.41 6.70 -26.32
CA ILE A 619 6.44 5.72 -26.70
C ILE A 619 7.49 6.39 -27.57
N ALA A 620 8.76 6.30 -27.16
CA ALA A 620 9.91 6.78 -27.92
C ALA A 620 10.30 5.75 -28.98
N GLY A 621 10.60 6.17 -30.21
CA GLY A 621 11.06 5.23 -31.21
C GLY A 621 11.57 5.86 -32.52
N PRO A 622 11.70 5.05 -33.58
CA PRO A 622 12.29 5.46 -34.86
C PRO A 622 11.60 6.65 -35.56
N VAL A 623 10.34 6.92 -35.23
CA VAL A 623 9.49 7.97 -35.83
C VAL A 623 9.21 9.15 -34.88
N GLY A 624 9.97 9.27 -33.79
CA GLY A 624 9.74 10.28 -32.75
C GLY A 624 8.94 9.72 -31.58
N VAL A 625 7.76 10.28 -31.32
CA VAL A 625 6.82 9.82 -30.29
C VAL A 625 5.59 9.18 -30.94
N ARG A 626 5.12 8.07 -30.38
CA ARG A 626 3.76 7.53 -30.61
C ARG A 626 2.94 7.70 -29.33
N LEU A 627 1.75 8.30 -29.44
CA LEU A 627 0.83 8.52 -28.32
C LEU A 627 -0.32 7.53 -28.42
N LEU A 628 -0.60 6.79 -27.34
CA LEU A 628 -1.70 5.84 -27.26
C LEU A 628 -2.63 6.25 -26.12
N ARG A 629 -3.84 6.67 -26.46
CA ARG A 629 -4.91 6.99 -25.52
C ARG A 629 -5.63 5.72 -25.06
N ASN A 630 -5.87 5.58 -23.77
CA ASN A 630 -6.67 4.50 -23.21
C ASN A 630 -8.16 4.85 -23.30
N THR A 631 -8.94 4.05 -24.05
CA THR A 631 -10.40 4.29 -24.22
C THR A 631 -11.25 3.55 -23.19
N GLY A 632 -10.64 2.86 -22.22
CA GLY A 632 -11.30 1.91 -21.31
C GLY A 632 -11.80 0.62 -21.99
N SER A 633 -11.64 0.48 -23.31
CA SER A 633 -11.96 -0.73 -24.09
C SER A 633 -10.82 -1.16 -25.03
N GLY A 634 -9.69 -0.45 -24.98
CA GLY A 634 -8.53 -0.63 -25.84
C GLY A 634 -7.76 0.67 -26.00
N TRP A 635 -6.89 0.72 -27.01
CA TRP A 635 -5.98 1.83 -27.25
C TRP A 635 -6.27 2.54 -28.58
N ALA A 636 -6.23 3.86 -28.59
CA ALA A 636 -6.38 4.69 -29.79
C ALA A 636 -5.11 5.53 -30.01
N GLU A 637 -4.55 5.52 -31.22
CA GLU A 637 -3.37 6.34 -31.54
C GLU A 637 -3.75 7.80 -31.74
N VAL A 638 -3.03 8.70 -31.07
CA VAL A 638 -3.18 10.16 -31.18
C VAL A 638 -2.00 10.73 -31.97
N ALA A 639 -2.26 11.72 -32.83
CA ALA A 639 -1.23 12.30 -33.67
C ALA A 639 -0.24 13.16 -32.87
N ALA A 640 1.04 12.81 -32.93
CA ALA A 640 2.15 13.63 -32.44
C ALA A 640 2.85 14.37 -33.61
N PRO A 641 3.55 15.49 -33.36
CA PRO A 641 4.43 16.13 -34.32
C PRO A 641 5.44 15.16 -34.93
N PRO A 642 5.62 15.15 -36.27
CA PRO A 642 6.66 14.35 -36.90
C PRO A 642 8.05 14.77 -36.41
N ALA A 643 8.78 13.85 -35.78
CA ALA A 643 10.10 14.11 -35.21
C ALA A 643 11.14 13.09 -35.70
N ALA A 644 12.42 13.42 -35.49
CA ALA A 644 13.51 12.45 -35.64
C ALA A 644 13.41 11.37 -34.54
N ALA A 645 14.06 10.23 -34.75
CA ALA A 645 14.04 9.11 -33.80
C ALA A 645 14.43 9.54 -32.38
N LEU A 646 13.61 9.18 -31.39
CA LEU A 646 13.87 9.42 -29.97
C LEU A 646 14.32 8.12 -29.29
N ALA A 647 15.21 8.25 -28.30
CA ALA A 647 15.75 7.13 -27.53
C ALA A 647 15.22 7.10 -26.10
N ARG A 648 14.91 8.27 -25.51
CA ARG A 648 14.40 8.41 -24.16
C ARG A 648 13.32 9.48 -24.09
N LEU A 649 12.36 9.30 -23.18
CA LEU A 649 11.30 10.27 -22.87
C LEU A 649 11.20 10.51 -21.36
N ALA A 650 10.70 11.69 -20.99
CA ALA A 650 10.19 12.00 -19.66
C ALA A 650 8.94 12.89 -19.79
N VAL A 651 8.06 12.78 -18.79
CA VAL A 651 6.87 13.62 -18.64
C VAL A 651 7.24 14.84 -17.80
N VAL A 652 6.72 16.01 -18.15
CA VAL A 652 6.97 17.27 -17.46
C VAL A 652 5.80 18.22 -17.67
N ASP A 653 5.48 19.09 -16.72
CA ASP A 653 4.55 20.21 -16.87
C ASP A 653 5.41 21.48 -16.80
N PHE A 654 6.04 21.85 -17.94
CA PHE A 654 7.23 22.72 -17.91
C PHE A 654 6.88 24.21 -17.85
N ASP A 655 5.72 24.62 -18.35
CA ASP A 655 5.23 25.99 -18.26
C ASP A 655 4.16 26.20 -17.16
N ARG A 656 3.89 25.14 -16.38
CA ARG A 656 3.00 25.09 -15.20
C ARG A 656 1.51 25.29 -15.49
N ASP A 657 1.09 25.12 -16.74
CA ASP A 657 -0.30 25.27 -17.17
C ASP A 657 -1.20 24.09 -16.77
N GLY A 658 -0.60 22.95 -16.39
CA GLY A 658 -1.27 21.84 -15.73
C GLY A 658 -1.67 20.66 -16.60
N ASP A 659 -1.29 20.60 -17.89
CA ASP A 659 -1.27 19.35 -18.63
C ASP A 659 0.15 18.77 -18.84
N PRO A 660 0.29 17.44 -19.03
CA PRO A 660 1.61 16.83 -19.12
C PRO A 660 2.20 16.95 -20.54
N ASP A 661 3.31 17.67 -20.62
CA ASP A 661 4.22 17.76 -21.76
C ASP A 661 5.17 16.56 -21.84
N LEU A 662 5.87 16.47 -22.97
CA LEU A 662 6.89 15.44 -23.21
C LEU A 662 8.22 16.06 -23.61
N VAL A 663 9.27 15.71 -22.86
CA VAL A 663 10.66 15.98 -23.24
C VAL A 663 11.34 14.68 -23.67
N GLY A 664 12.05 14.70 -24.79
CA GLY A 664 12.72 13.54 -25.34
C GLY A 664 14.13 13.84 -25.85
N VAL A 665 14.98 12.81 -25.86
CA VAL A 665 16.36 12.90 -26.35
C VAL A 665 16.61 11.85 -27.42
N SER A 666 17.14 12.27 -28.57
CA SER A 666 17.50 11.38 -29.68
C SER A 666 18.78 10.58 -29.38
N PRO A 667 19.04 9.47 -30.10
CA PRO A 667 20.34 8.79 -30.04
C PRO A 667 21.55 9.71 -30.32
N ARG A 668 21.32 10.84 -31.02
CA ARG A 668 22.31 11.87 -31.37
C ARG A 668 22.36 13.06 -30.39
N GLY A 669 21.71 12.92 -29.23
CA GLY A 669 21.67 13.97 -28.22
C GLY A 669 20.80 15.18 -28.59
N GLU A 670 20.04 15.12 -29.67
CA GLU A 670 19.08 16.18 -30.00
C GLU A 670 17.91 16.13 -29.01
N VAL A 671 17.61 17.25 -28.36
CA VAL A 671 16.43 17.38 -27.50
C VAL A 671 15.19 17.69 -28.35
N ARG A 672 14.03 17.20 -27.92
CA ARG A 672 12.72 17.69 -28.35
C ARG A 672 11.86 17.95 -27.11
N LEU A 673 11.17 19.08 -27.11
CA LEU A 673 10.15 19.42 -26.12
C LEU A 673 8.82 19.60 -26.87
N LEU A 674 7.88 18.71 -26.60
CA LEU A 674 6.54 18.70 -27.17
C LEU A 674 5.59 19.20 -26.08
N ARG A 675 5.13 20.44 -26.19
CA ARG A 675 4.11 20.97 -25.29
C ARG A 675 2.77 20.34 -25.62
N ASN A 676 1.98 20.01 -24.62
CA ASN A 676 0.58 19.62 -24.77
C ASN A 676 -0.30 20.89 -24.88
N ASP A 677 -1.21 20.94 -25.85
CA ASP A 677 -2.10 22.09 -26.07
C ASP A 677 -3.56 21.67 -25.83
N GLY A 678 -3.97 21.67 -24.56
CA GLY A 678 -5.37 21.66 -24.15
C GLY A 678 -5.89 20.34 -23.56
N GLY A 679 -5.01 19.53 -22.97
CA GLY A 679 -5.41 18.52 -22.00
C GLY A 679 -6.03 19.16 -20.76
N ASN A 680 -5.48 20.30 -20.31
CA ASN A 680 -5.92 21.11 -19.16
C ASN A 680 -7.31 21.77 -19.31
N ARG A 681 -8.03 21.46 -20.41
CA ARG A 681 -9.46 21.71 -20.51
C ARG A 681 -10.28 20.80 -19.60
N ASN A 682 -9.74 19.62 -19.28
CA ASN A 682 -10.19 18.80 -18.17
C ASN A 682 -9.49 19.28 -16.87
N GLY A 683 -10.18 19.14 -15.74
CA GLY A 683 -9.64 19.46 -14.42
C GLY A 683 -8.55 18.48 -13.99
N TRP A 684 -7.67 18.93 -13.09
CA TRP A 684 -6.54 18.15 -12.61
C TRP A 684 -6.15 18.50 -11.17
N ILE A 685 -5.41 17.61 -10.51
CA ILE A 685 -4.78 17.84 -9.20
C ILE A 685 -3.28 17.55 -9.35
N ARG A 686 -2.42 18.44 -8.85
CA ARG A 686 -0.95 18.27 -8.81
C ARG A 686 -0.54 17.91 -7.38
N ALA A 687 -0.47 16.62 -7.09
CA ALA A 687 -0.06 16.13 -5.78
C ALA A 687 1.48 16.12 -5.66
N ARG A 688 2.00 16.66 -4.54
CA ARG A 688 3.44 16.67 -4.19
C ARG A 688 3.58 16.12 -2.78
N LEU A 689 3.68 14.79 -2.68
CA LEU A 689 3.71 14.10 -1.40
C LEU A 689 5.07 14.31 -0.72
N LEU A 690 5.08 14.75 0.54
CA LEU A 690 6.28 15.25 1.21
C LEU A 690 6.45 14.63 2.60
N GLY A 691 6.87 13.36 2.67
CA GLY A 691 6.95 12.60 3.92
C GLY A 691 7.82 13.30 4.96
N ARG A 692 7.21 13.91 5.99
CA ARG A 692 7.94 14.64 7.05
C ARG A 692 8.24 13.74 8.26
N PRO A 693 9.41 13.90 8.91
CA PRO A 693 9.66 13.28 10.21
C PRO A 693 8.72 13.88 11.26
N PHE A 694 8.21 13.03 12.15
CA PHE A 694 7.36 13.48 13.26
C PHE A 694 8.15 14.40 14.20
N ALA A 695 7.55 15.54 14.55
CA ALA A 695 8.27 16.65 15.17
C ALA A 695 9.00 16.26 16.48
N ALA A 696 10.22 16.81 16.64
CA ALA A 696 11.09 16.71 17.82
C ALA A 696 11.78 15.36 18.11
N GLN A 697 11.63 14.31 17.29
CA GLN A 697 12.47 13.10 17.39
C GLN A 697 13.55 13.07 16.31
N ILE A 698 14.81 12.99 16.75
CA ILE A 698 16.02 13.36 15.98
C ILE A 698 16.53 12.27 15.01
N GLU A 699 15.84 11.12 14.90
CA GLU A 699 16.46 9.91 14.32
C GLU A 699 15.66 9.21 13.21
N LYS A 700 14.46 9.69 12.85
CA LYS A 700 13.58 8.98 11.90
C LYS A 700 13.85 9.31 10.43
N THR A 701 14.12 8.27 9.66
CA THR A 701 14.25 8.23 8.20
C THR A 701 12.87 8.37 7.53
N THR A 702 12.69 9.29 6.56
CA THR A 702 11.41 9.47 5.82
C THR A 702 11.56 9.48 4.31
N ASN A 703 10.67 8.82 3.57
CA ASN A 703 10.70 8.83 2.10
C ASN A 703 10.23 10.21 1.59
N SER A 704 11.20 11.08 1.28
CA SER A 704 10.99 12.53 1.11
C SER A 704 9.93 12.92 0.08
N PHE A 705 9.81 12.14 -0.98
CA PHE A 705 8.90 12.37 -2.12
C PHE A 705 7.92 11.20 -2.30
N ALA A 706 7.74 10.36 -1.27
CA ALA A 706 6.85 9.20 -1.26
C ALA A 706 7.05 8.23 -2.46
N ILE A 707 8.28 8.06 -2.94
CA ILE A 707 8.59 7.20 -4.10
C ILE A 707 8.22 5.75 -3.76
N GLY A 708 7.28 5.15 -4.48
CA GLY A 708 6.69 3.85 -4.16
C GLY A 708 5.29 3.91 -3.53
N ALA A 709 4.85 5.06 -3.04
CA ALA A 709 3.48 5.26 -2.59
C ALA A 709 2.49 5.19 -3.78
N THR A 710 1.22 4.94 -3.48
CA THR A 710 0.14 4.92 -4.47
C THR A 710 -0.86 6.03 -4.19
N VAL A 711 -1.43 6.60 -5.24
CA VAL A 711 -2.50 7.60 -5.16
C VAL A 711 -3.75 7.07 -5.86
N GLU A 712 -4.83 6.91 -5.10
CA GLU A 712 -6.15 6.53 -5.58
C GLU A 712 -7.05 7.77 -5.63
N THR A 713 -7.62 8.09 -6.79
CA THR A 713 -8.52 9.22 -6.98
C THR A 713 -9.91 8.73 -7.36
N TYR A 714 -10.93 9.20 -6.65
CA TYR A 714 -12.34 8.93 -6.90
C TYR A 714 -13.05 10.22 -7.31
N THR A 715 -13.65 10.24 -8.50
CA THR A 715 -14.25 11.47 -9.08
C THR A 715 -15.54 11.15 -9.84
N ASP A 716 -16.70 11.55 -9.29
CA ASP A 716 -18.06 11.36 -9.84
C ASP A 716 -18.28 9.92 -10.38
N GLY A 717 -17.84 8.93 -9.60
CA GLY A 717 -17.95 7.51 -9.95
C GLY A 717 -16.84 6.94 -10.85
N ARG A 718 -15.81 7.72 -11.22
CA ARG A 718 -14.54 7.22 -11.78
C ARG A 718 -13.57 6.81 -10.68
N TYR A 719 -12.59 5.99 -11.07
CA TYR A 719 -11.47 5.56 -10.24
C TYR A 719 -10.17 5.59 -11.06
N GLN A 720 -9.11 6.14 -10.47
CA GLN A 720 -7.75 6.19 -11.02
C GLN A 720 -6.79 5.74 -9.92
N LYS A 721 -5.77 4.93 -10.27
CA LYS A 721 -4.67 4.57 -9.38
C LYS A 721 -3.33 4.90 -10.05
N VAL A 722 -2.49 5.67 -9.37
CA VAL A 722 -1.17 6.13 -9.86
C VAL A 722 -0.08 5.68 -8.89
N LEU A 723 1.07 5.27 -9.42
CA LEU A 723 2.29 5.01 -8.65
C LEU A 723 3.17 6.26 -8.61
N VAL A 724 3.66 6.63 -7.42
CA VAL A 724 4.54 7.79 -7.24
C VAL A 724 5.99 7.42 -7.57
N THR A 725 6.52 8.01 -8.62
CA THR A 725 7.88 7.74 -9.15
C THR A 725 8.75 9.00 -9.30
N GLY A 726 8.22 10.17 -8.91
CA GLY A 726 8.91 11.46 -8.91
C GLY A 726 8.34 12.40 -7.84
N GLN A 727 8.78 13.65 -7.80
CA GLN A 727 8.34 14.64 -6.80
C GLN A 727 6.85 14.99 -6.90
N GLU A 728 6.26 14.89 -8.08
CA GLU A 728 4.89 15.32 -8.38
C GLU A 728 4.18 14.28 -9.25
N VAL A 729 2.86 14.18 -9.06
CA VAL A 729 1.96 13.44 -9.96
C VAL A 729 0.76 14.32 -10.34
N LEU A 730 0.40 14.31 -11.62
CA LEU A 730 -0.84 14.89 -12.12
C LEU A 730 -1.94 13.81 -12.12
N LEU A 731 -3.11 14.18 -11.61
CA LEU A 731 -4.29 13.31 -11.47
C LEU A 731 -5.43 13.93 -12.28
N GLY A 732 -5.95 13.20 -13.26
CA GLY A 732 -7.03 13.66 -14.14
C GLY A 732 -8.39 13.63 -13.45
N LEU A 733 -9.13 14.73 -13.53
CA LEU A 733 -10.51 14.85 -13.03
C LEU A 733 -11.55 14.82 -14.16
N GLY A 734 -11.16 14.71 -15.43
CA GLY A 734 -12.08 14.87 -16.55
C GLY A 734 -12.79 16.24 -16.51
N PRO A 735 -14.10 16.34 -16.77
CA PRO A 735 -14.82 17.61 -16.75
C PRO A 735 -15.06 18.17 -15.33
N TYR A 736 -14.57 17.50 -14.27
CA TYR A 736 -14.99 17.76 -12.89
C TYR A 736 -14.03 18.70 -12.14
N ASP A 737 -14.62 19.62 -11.37
CA ASP A 737 -13.90 20.68 -10.64
C ASP A 737 -13.21 20.21 -9.35
N ARG A 738 -13.48 18.98 -8.90
CA ARG A 738 -12.97 18.38 -7.67
C ARG A 738 -12.99 16.85 -7.72
N ALA A 739 -12.08 16.21 -6.98
CA ALA A 739 -12.21 14.81 -6.59
C ALA A 739 -13.13 14.66 -5.38
N ASP A 740 -13.85 13.54 -5.30
CA ASP A 740 -14.66 13.15 -4.14
C ASP A 740 -13.75 12.73 -2.99
N VAL A 741 -12.80 11.86 -3.30
CA VAL A 741 -11.75 11.38 -2.40
C VAL A 741 -10.45 11.28 -3.18
N VAL A 742 -9.37 11.84 -2.64
CA VAL A 742 -7.99 11.44 -2.99
C VAL A 742 -7.45 10.66 -1.81
N ARG A 743 -6.85 9.50 -2.06
CA ARG A 743 -6.22 8.66 -1.05
C ARG A 743 -4.77 8.39 -1.44
N VAL A 744 -3.87 8.59 -0.51
CA VAL A 744 -2.48 8.13 -0.61
C VAL A 744 -2.38 6.85 0.21
N THR A 745 -1.73 5.81 -0.30
CA THR A 745 -1.20 4.73 0.53
C THR A 745 0.32 4.80 0.44
N TRP A 746 0.95 5.11 1.57
CA TRP A 746 2.40 5.28 1.71
C TRP A 746 3.16 3.94 1.51
N THR A 747 4.47 3.99 1.28
CA THR A 747 5.35 2.81 1.12
C THR A 747 5.37 1.89 2.34
N ASP A 748 4.82 2.35 3.46
CA ASP A 748 4.80 1.69 4.75
C ASP A 748 3.42 1.06 5.06
N GLY A 749 2.51 1.10 4.07
CA GLY A 749 1.13 0.60 4.13
C GLY A 749 0.14 1.57 4.80
N ALA A 750 0.58 2.71 5.34
CA ALA A 750 -0.33 3.67 5.97
C ALA A 750 -1.15 4.43 4.93
N PRO A 751 -2.49 4.44 5.02
CA PRO A 751 -3.31 5.34 4.21
C PRO A 751 -3.34 6.76 4.77
N ALA A 752 -3.55 7.72 3.87
CA ALA A 752 -3.99 9.09 4.15
C ALA A 752 -5.08 9.44 3.13
N SER A 753 -6.05 10.29 3.48
CA SER A 753 -7.17 10.61 2.59
C SER A 753 -7.63 12.06 2.75
N TRP A 754 -8.09 12.63 1.64
CA TRP A 754 -8.67 13.96 1.55
C TRP A 754 -10.02 13.84 0.86
N VAL A 755 -11.01 14.57 1.34
CA VAL A 755 -12.38 14.60 0.82
C VAL A 755 -12.62 15.95 0.16
N GLY A 756 -13.22 15.94 -1.04
CA GLY A 756 -13.62 17.18 -1.73
C GLY A 756 -12.45 18.03 -2.22
N VAL A 757 -11.34 17.42 -2.64
CA VAL A 757 -10.13 18.11 -3.12
C VAL A 757 -10.45 18.83 -4.43
N GLY A 758 -10.35 20.15 -4.44
CA GLY A 758 -10.54 20.95 -5.66
C GLY A 758 -9.40 20.75 -6.67
N ARG A 759 -9.64 21.13 -7.93
CA ARG A 759 -8.57 21.25 -8.93
C ARG A 759 -7.43 22.16 -8.44
N GLU A 760 -6.24 21.97 -9.02
CA GLU A 760 -5.05 22.83 -8.80
C GLU A 760 -4.50 22.81 -7.35
N GLN A 761 -4.84 21.81 -6.53
CA GLN A 761 -4.39 21.73 -5.14
C GLN A 761 -3.10 20.92 -4.93
N LEU A 762 -2.16 21.51 -4.19
CA LEU A 762 -0.95 20.85 -3.69
C LEU A 762 -1.29 19.95 -2.49
N LEU A 763 -1.25 18.63 -2.67
CA LEU A 763 -1.41 17.66 -1.58
C LEU A 763 -0.04 17.31 -0.98
N ALA A 764 0.27 17.88 0.18
CA ALA A 764 1.45 17.54 0.99
C ALA A 764 1.01 16.84 2.29
N ASP A 765 1.75 15.79 2.69
CA ASP A 765 1.33 14.86 3.74
C ASP A 765 2.54 14.31 4.53
N GLU A 766 2.35 14.02 5.81
CA GLU A 766 3.41 13.63 6.74
C GLU A 766 3.40 12.12 6.98
N GLN A 767 4.52 11.43 6.71
CA GLN A 767 4.66 9.99 6.93
C GLN A 767 4.76 9.70 8.45
N VAL A 768 3.67 9.20 9.04
CA VAL A 768 3.62 8.94 10.49
C VAL A 768 4.12 7.53 10.81
N ILE A 769 5.44 7.40 10.99
CA ILE A 769 6.07 6.17 11.46
C ILE A 769 5.69 5.92 12.93
N ARG A 770 4.63 5.14 13.13
CA ARG A 770 4.12 4.69 14.44
C ARG A 770 4.95 3.55 15.01
N GLU A 771 6.02 3.91 15.71
CA GLU A 771 6.72 3.03 16.65
C GLU A 771 6.17 3.30 18.06
N SER A 772 5.97 2.25 18.86
CA SER A 772 5.86 2.38 20.31
C SER A 772 6.32 1.12 21.00
N CYS A 773 6.77 1.34 22.23
CA CYS A 773 6.89 0.34 23.26
C CYS A 773 5.66 -0.59 23.37
N PRO A 774 5.86 -1.86 23.76
CA PRO A 774 4.79 -2.79 24.08
C PRO A 774 3.96 -2.32 25.28
N PHE A 775 2.70 -2.75 25.34
CA PHE A 775 1.80 -2.40 26.44
C PHE A 775 1.62 -3.57 27.40
N LEU A 776 1.59 -3.27 28.70
CA LEU A 776 1.28 -4.23 29.76
C LEU A 776 -0.17 -4.04 30.24
N TYR A 777 -0.92 -5.13 30.26
CA TYR A 777 -2.25 -5.23 30.84
C TYR A 777 -2.28 -6.28 31.95
N ALA A 778 -3.23 -6.16 32.88
CA ALA A 778 -3.43 -7.06 34.01
C ALA A 778 -4.91 -7.32 34.29
N TRP A 779 -5.23 -8.44 34.94
CA TRP A 779 -6.60 -8.76 35.37
C TRP A 779 -6.93 -8.13 36.73
N ASP A 780 -7.92 -7.23 36.78
CA ASP A 780 -8.33 -6.50 37.99
C ASP A 780 -9.29 -7.27 38.92
N GLY A 781 -9.62 -8.53 38.57
CA GLY A 781 -10.65 -9.33 39.25
C GLY A 781 -12.01 -9.33 38.55
N SER A 782 -12.23 -8.42 37.60
CA SER A 782 -13.47 -8.27 36.83
C SER A 782 -13.26 -8.12 35.32
N ARG A 783 -12.13 -7.56 34.90
CA ARG A 783 -11.74 -7.33 33.51
C ARG A 783 -10.22 -7.21 33.37
N VAL A 784 -9.74 -7.25 32.14
CA VAL A 784 -8.37 -6.85 31.80
C VAL A 784 -8.32 -5.31 31.76
N VAL A 785 -7.33 -4.72 32.43
CA VAL A 785 -7.07 -3.27 32.47
C VAL A 785 -5.67 -2.97 31.99
N PHE A 786 -5.49 -1.83 31.34
CA PHE A 786 -4.16 -1.30 31.00
C PHE A 786 -3.41 -0.94 32.29
N VAL A 787 -2.12 -1.29 32.34
CA VAL A 787 -1.22 -0.94 33.44
C VAL A 787 -0.31 0.21 33.02
N THR A 788 0.50 0.00 31.99
CA THR A 788 1.50 0.96 31.49
C THR A 788 2.09 0.47 30.17
N ASP A 789 2.76 1.34 29.42
CA ASP A 789 3.78 0.96 28.43
C ASP A 789 5.03 0.42 29.14
N CYS A 790 5.74 -0.53 28.51
CA CYS A 790 6.91 -1.22 29.07
C CYS A 790 8.11 -1.22 28.11
N ASN A 791 9.29 -1.68 28.57
CA ASN A 791 10.56 -1.64 27.82
C ASN A 791 11.08 -0.26 27.33
N TRP A 792 10.68 0.86 27.95
CA TRP A 792 11.06 2.23 27.56
C TRP A 792 12.55 2.62 27.72
N LEU A 793 13.38 1.78 28.34
CA LEU A 793 14.79 2.11 28.68
C LEU A 793 15.77 1.94 27.51
N SER A 794 15.98 0.70 27.05
CA SER A 794 16.91 0.36 25.96
C SER A 794 16.69 -1.08 25.49
N PRO A 795 16.65 -1.35 24.17
CA PRO A 795 16.74 -2.71 23.65
C PRO A 795 18.16 -3.29 23.85
N LEU A 796 18.27 -4.62 23.78
CA LEU A 796 19.52 -5.34 24.02
C LEU A 796 20.55 -5.06 22.91
N GLY A 797 21.75 -4.64 23.29
CA GLY A 797 22.85 -4.38 22.35
C GLY A 797 22.84 -3.00 21.68
N MET A 798 21.92 -2.11 22.04
CA MET A 798 21.98 -0.70 21.64
C MET A 798 23.28 -0.04 22.11
N GLU A 799 23.89 0.80 21.28
CA GLU A 799 25.14 1.50 21.60
C GLU A 799 24.85 2.96 22.02
N PHE A 800 25.39 3.38 23.17
CA PHE A 800 25.31 4.78 23.64
C PHE A 800 26.17 5.73 22.79
N ALA A 801 27.26 5.18 22.25
CA ALA A 801 28.11 5.78 21.23
C ALA A 801 28.79 4.64 20.47
N ARG A 802 29.27 4.88 19.25
CA ARG A 802 29.89 3.85 18.39
C ARG A 802 30.94 3.00 19.14
N GLY A 803 30.70 1.71 19.30
CA GLY A 803 31.55 0.75 20.02
C GLY A 803 31.43 0.78 21.55
N VAL A 804 30.44 1.51 22.10
CA VAL A 804 30.13 1.62 23.52
C VAL A 804 28.71 1.11 23.74
N PRO A 805 28.51 -0.19 24.01
CA PRO A 805 27.20 -0.75 24.28
C PRO A 805 26.60 -0.10 25.55
N ILE A 806 25.30 0.15 25.53
CA ILE A 806 24.53 0.47 26.73
C ILE A 806 24.66 -0.71 27.71
N PRO A 807 24.93 -0.48 29.01
CA PRO A 807 25.03 -1.55 29.99
C PRO A 807 23.75 -2.39 30.03
N HIS A 808 23.88 -3.71 30.14
CA HIS A 808 22.76 -4.65 30.27
C HIS A 808 21.86 -4.36 31.49
N SER A 809 22.33 -3.60 32.48
CA SER A 809 21.51 -3.10 33.59
C SER A 809 20.43 -2.12 33.13
N GLN A 810 20.64 -1.42 32.01
CA GLN A 810 19.69 -0.51 31.38
C GLN A 810 18.76 -1.23 30.39
N THR A 811 18.91 -2.53 30.15
CA THR A 811 17.92 -3.33 29.37
C THR A 811 16.91 -4.02 30.28
N ARG A 812 16.90 -3.69 31.59
CA ARG A 812 15.94 -4.18 32.58
C ARG A 812 14.99 -3.04 32.95
N HIS A 813 13.72 -3.15 32.59
CA HIS A 813 12.69 -2.20 32.98
C HIS A 813 11.77 -2.80 34.05
N TYR A 814 11.64 -2.11 35.18
CA TYR A 814 10.65 -2.44 36.19
C TYR A 814 9.40 -1.58 35.96
N VAL A 815 8.22 -2.20 36.03
CA VAL A 815 6.93 -1.52 35.89
C VAL A 815 6.06 -1.81 37.11
N ARG A 816 5.44 -0.78 37.69
CA ARG A 816 4.65 -0.92 38.92
C ARG A 816 3.24 -1.37 38.56
N VAL A 817 2.92 -2.63 38.88
CA VAL A 817 1.53 -3.11 38.84
C VAL A 817 0.86 -2.81 40.18
N ALA A 818 -0.19 -2.00 40.17
CA ALA A 818 -0.91 -1.62 41.39
C ALA A 818 -1.72 -2.82 41.97
N PRO A 819 -1.84 -2.96 43.30
CA PRO A 819 -2.61 -4.06 43.92
C PRO A 819 -4.07 -4.14 43.48
N GLU A 820 -4.67 -3.02 43.07
CA GLU A 820 -6.00 -2.91 42.50
C GLU A 820 -6.09 -3.42 41.05
N SER A 821 -5.02 -3.28 40.26
CA SER A 821 -4.98 -3.67 38.85
C SER A 821 -4.62 -5.15 38.61
N LEU A 822 -4.19 -5.88 39.65
CA LEU A 822 -3.79 -7.28 39.55
C LEU A 822 -4.39 -8.14 40.68
N LYS A 823 -5.37 -8.98 40.31
CA LYS A 823 -5.99 -10.00 41.16
C LYS A 823 -5.73 -11.41 40.59
N PRO A 824 -5.79 -12.45 41.43
CA PRO A 824 -5.77 -13.82 40.92
C PRO A 824 -7.05 -14.13 40.14
N LEU A 825 -6.90 -15.02 39.16
CA LEU A 825 -7.98 -15.79 38.54
C LEU A 825 -8.57 -16.79 39.55
N GLU A 826 -9.69 -17.44 39.19
CA GLU A 826 -10.37 -18.43 40.04
C GLU A 826 -9.47 -19.63 40.45
N ASP A 827 -8.45 -19.95 39.64
CA ASP A 827 -7.49 -21.02 39.91
C ASP A 827 -6.23 -20.55 40.67
N GLY A 828 -6.20 -19.30 41.13
CA GLY A 828 -5.10 -18.70 41.90
C GLY A 828 -3.93 -18.18 41.06
N ARG A 829 -3.94 -18.31 39.73
CA ARG A 829 -2.91 -17.72 38.84
C ARG A 829 -3.17 -16.24 38.60
N TYR A 830 -2.12 -15.49 38.30
CA TYR A 830 -2.23 -14.09 37.85
C TYR A 830 -2.21 -14.03 36.32
N LEU A 831 -3.05 -13.16 35.75
CA LEU A 831 -3.04 -12.85 34.31
C LEU A 831 -2.43 -11.47 34.09
N LEU A 832 -1.28 -11.46 33.41
CA LEU A 832 -0.69 -10.29 32.79
C LEU A 832 -0.56 -10.57 31.29
N ILE A 833 -0.77 -9.56 30.46
CA ILE A 833 -0.70 -9.64 29.00
C ILE A 833 0.25 -8.55 28.53
N VAL A 834 1.27 -8.92 27.77
CA VAL A 834 2.09 -7.96 27.01
C VAL A 834 1.65 -8.05 25.56
N THR A 835 1.45 -6.90 24.93
CA THR A 835 0.96 -6.77 23.54
C THR A 835 1.80 -5.80 22.74
N GLU A 836 1.81 -5.99 21.43
CA GLU A 836 2.57 -5.23 20.44
C GLU A 836 1.58 -4.52 19.52
N GLU A 837 0.92 -3.46 20.00
CA GLU A 837 -0.12 -2.76 19.23
C GLU A 837 0.42 -1.89 18.07
N LEU A 838 1.73 -1.63 18.00
CA LEU A 838 2.40 -0.82 16.96
C LEU A 838 3.60 -1.58 16.33
N ARG A 839 4.47 -0.88 15.57
CA ARG A 839 5.49 -1.49 14.69
C ARG A 839 6.67 -2.23 15.35
N GLU A 840 6.80 -2.22 16.67
CA GLU A 840 7.93 -2.87 17.37
C GLU A 840 7.70 -4.37 17.58
N VAL A 841 8.74 -5.19 17.39
CA VAL A 841 8.74 -6.61 17.76
C VAL A 841 9.53 -6.78 19.06
N CYS A 842 8.85 -7.22 20.12
CA CYS A 842 9.36 -7.28 21.48
C CYS A 842 9.94 -8.65 21.82
N TYR A 843 11.27 -8.76 21.76
CA TYR A 843 11.99 -9.91 22.27
C TYR A 843 12.26 -9.77 23.78
N LEU A 844 11.39 -10.37 24.61
CA LEU A 844 11.62 -10.52 26.05
C LEU A 844 12.53 -11.74 26.32
N ASP A 845 13.77 -11.49 26.73
CA ASP A 845 14.70 -12.54 27.18
C ASP A 845 14.33 -13.07 28.59
N HIS A 846 13.76 -12.22 29.43
CA HIS A 846 13.26 -12.55 30.77
C HIS A 846 12.11 -11.64 31.19
N ALA A 847 11.13 -12.20 31.91
CA ALA A 847 10.07 -11.44 32.57
C ALA A 847 9.77 -12.08 33.94
N GLU A 848 9.66 -11.26 34.98
CA GLU A 848 9.41 -11.70 36.35
C GLU A 848 8.36 -10.81 37.04
N LEU A 849 7.59 -11.40 37.96
CA LEU A 849 6.65 -10.68 38.82
C LEU A 849 7.21 -10.67 40.25
N ILE A 850 7.71 -9.51 40.69
CA ILE A 850 8.28 -9.34 42.03
C ILE A 850 7.17 -8.84 42.98
N ALA A 851 6.84 -9.63 43.99
CA ALA A 851 6.00 -9.20 45.09
C ALA A 851 6.86 -8.55 46.19
N VAL A 852 6.59 -7.28 46.50
CA VAL A 852 7.28 -6.55 47.58
C VAL A 852 6.36 -6.49 48.80
N ASP A 853 6.68 -7.27 49.84
CA ASP A 853 6.00 -7.20 51.13
C ASP A 853 6.49 -5.98 51.93
N HIS A 854 5.57 -5.21 52.51
CA HIS A 854 5.88 -3.99 53.24
C HIS A 854 4.85 -3.68 54.34
N PRO A 855 5.22 -2.92 55.39
CA PRO A 855 4.27 -2.51 56.42
C PRO A 855 3.09 -1.69 55.86
N ALA A 856 1.92 -1.85 56.47
CA ALA A 856 0.74 -1.05 56.14
C ALA A 856 1.02 0.45 56.36
N GLY A 857 0.70 1.27 55.35
CA GLY A 857 0.99 2.72 55.35
C GLY A 857 2.36 3.12 54.80
N VAL A 858 3.18 2.16 54.36
CA VAL A 858 4.34 2.42 53.48
C VAL A 858 3.87 2.38 52.02
N GLU A 859 4.35 3.32 51.21
CA GLU A 859 4.16 3.28 49.75
C GLU A 859 5.48 2.92 49.06
N VAL A 860 5.42 2.01 48.09
CA VAL A 860 6.58 1.57 47.31
C VAL A 860 6.56 2.27 45.94
N PHE A 861 7.66 2.92 45.60
CA PHE A 861 7.86 3.59 44.32
C PHE A 861 9.04 2.96 43.59
N LEU A 862 8.98 2.96 42.24
CA LEU A 862 10.12 2.62 41.41
C LEU A 862 11.02 3.84 41.23
N ASP A 863 12.31 3.62 40.96
CA ASP A 863 13.23 4.70 40.64
C ASP A 863 13.11 5.10 39.16
N GLU A 864 12.04 5.83 38.84
CA GLU A 864 11.70 6.33 37.50
C GLU A 864 12.69 7.42 36.99
N ARG A 865 13.80 7.70 37.69
CA ARG A 865 14.75 8.75 37.32
C ARG A 865 15.71 8.38 36.18
N MET A 866 15.55 7.20 35.56
CA MET A 866 16.24 6.75 34.34
C MET A 866 17.76 6.99 34.38
N ARG A 867 18.40 6.76 35.54
CA ARG A 867 19.82 7.06 35.72
C ARG A 867 20.69 5.97 35.09
N ILE A 868 21.67 6.40 34.30
CA ILE A 868 22.83 5.57 33.92
C ILE A 868 23.67 5.36 35.19
N VAL A 869 23.44 4.23 35.88
CA VAL A 869 24.21 3.84 37.06
C VAL A 869 25.37 2.96 36.61
N SER A 870 26.61 3.35 36.92
CA SER A 870 27.83 2.69 36.42
C SER A 870 28.28 1.47 37.23
N GLU A 871 27.53 1.04 38.25
CA GLU A 871 27.84 -0.09 39.11
C GLU A 871 26.57 -0.89 39.44
N GLU A 872 26.72 -2.20 39.66
CA GLU A 872 25.63 -3.09 40.08
C GLU A 872 25.08 -2.66 41.45
N ILE A 873 23.83 -2.19 41.47
CA ILE A 873 23.06 -2.00 42.71
C ILE A 873 21.83 -2.89 42.63
N ASP A 874 21.83 -3.93 43.47
CA ASP A 874 20.65 -4.71 43.81
C ASP A 874 19.60 -3.78 44.49
N PRO A 875 18.39 -3.60 43.95
CA PRO A 875 17.41 -2.65 44.47
C PRO A 875 16.88 -2.93 45.89
N GLY A 876 17.26 -4.04 46.52
CA GLY A 876 16.76 -4.48 47.83
C GLY A 876 17.09 -3.62 49.07
N MET A 877 17.69 -2.42 48.93
CA MET A 877 18.00 -1.55 50.08
C MET A 877 17.36 -0.16 50.02
N ALA A 878 16.28 0.01 50.80
CA ALA A 878 15.79 1.33 51.19
C ALA A 878 16.88 2.11 51.95
N ARG A 879 17.21 3.32 51.51
CA ARG A 879 17.99 4.30 52.28
C ARG A 879 17.38 5.69 52.22
N SER A 880 17.45 6.39 53.34
CA SER A 880 16.96 7.74 53.54
C SER A 880 17.74 8.78 52.72
N CYS A 881 17.04 9.81 52.25
CA CYS A 881 17.58 10.89 51.43
C CYS A 881 18.43 11.89 52.24
N PRO A 882 19.65 12.22 51.78
CA PRO A 882 20.29 13.51 52.01
C PRO A 882 20.07 14.43 50.81
N ALA A 883 19.87 15.73 51.06
CA ALA A 883 19.45 16.70 50.07
C ALA A 883 20.55 17.15 49.08
N ALA A 884 20.07 17.80 48.00
CA ALA A 884 20.79 18.64 47.02
C ALA A 884 21.55 17.97 45.85
N CYS A 885 20.90 17.97 44.67
CA CYS A 885 21.50 18.54 43.44
C CYS A 885 20.38 18.92 42.44
N PRO A 886 20.36 20.11 41.80
CA PRO A 886 19.18 20.60 41.08
C PRO A 886 19.37 20.65 39.55
N TYR A 887 18.81 19.69 38.81
CA TYR A 887 18.50 19.83 37.38
C TYR A 887 17.35 18.86 37.00
N TRP A 888 16.63 19.19 35.92
CA TRP A 888 15.43 18.50 35.38
C TRP A 888 14.13 18.77 36.13
N SER A 889 13.39 19.76 35.63
CA SER A 889 12.08 20.19 36.12
C SER A 889 11.05 20.16 34.97
N TRP A 890 10.63 18.97 34.54
CA TRP A 890 9.51 18.76 33.62
C TRP A 890 8.70 17.51 34.03
N CYS A 891 8.04 17.60 35.17
CA CYS A 891 6.91 16.74 35.54
C CYS A 891 5.77 17.61 36.08
N HIS A 892 4.56 17.32 35.59
CA HIS A 892 3.21 17.68 36.06
C HIS A 892 2.34 18.28 34.94
N GLY A 893 1.15 17.75 34.66
CA GLY A 893 0.55 16.53 35.23
C GLY A 893 -0.94 16.38 34.95
N ALA A 894 -1.54 15.40 35.62
CA ALA A 894 -2.97 15.20 35.93
C ALA A 894 -3.99 15.37 34.78
#